data_AF-A0A3C0JST6-F1
#
_entry.id   AF-A0A3C0JST6-F1
#
_cell.length_a   1.000
_cell.length_b   1.000
_cell.length_c   1.000
_cell.angle_alpha   90.00
_cell.angle_beta   90.00
_cell.angle_gamma   90.00
#
_symmetry.space_group_name_H-M   'P 1'
#
loop_
_entity.id
_entity.type
_entity.pdbx_description
1 polymer ?
#
loop_
_entity_poly.entity_id
_entity_poly.type
_entity_poly.pdbx_seq_one_letter_code
_entity_poly.pdbx_strand_id
1 'polypeptide(L)'
;TILPDLDKYQGPPLEYGRMEPTASDPDVSQQFGMIAGIPNAGQVNALATLNIRGERSVTCQGDFDRHVNYGPLPPGAPPVCEHFRRMPDALERAAELDALYGSNPDLEDMPMYGVVFSFKDPFDTKDMRSTGGGDAHYDIDFPARDHLLVEQLRDKGAIIFAKAVNTEYNGRAGDPGGRNDPDKVLPSVLGYQRSTWAGNPSNPYDTTRSASLGSSSGSALSVSTNMVMASLGEETRASTRGPSNHNSVALILPHKSLIGFDGGAIGADIYCDRSGIICRTIGDCAKVLDALKDPDEGYYDPRDPFTTVPRSSGLGTPFANHTGMTGAPGSLKGIRIGIIRESMVFPAGSKTETPIVTAAAQEIKEVLGDKLGAALVESSDPLWERDPAVESMKTDFRSAIARLVPVFMPELLFRLGPDGQPLFQEFAAAILPTEFMPGKIFGSGTIQPIDYFVALADERIASPVNLNIATIQQQELAMTFRYHIPQYLSRRAADWKAMGFTESLVDFPTLNQRSKFWGDDQRAAFKNWEEVTDPRNPLGERQGVTERIMLRELLRRVDMMVLLENHLDALVRLHTPFPPAKIGGPSQHGISGNLRLESFNGPNAGLTEVLIPAGYVTTVYDPVFELGSDVRRYLSVPSDVATTIPEPGLPFSLVFRADPGKEDVLLKIASAYEAASRRRVPPPAFGPLVG
;
A
#
# COMPACT_ATOMS: atom_id res chain seq x y z
N THR A 1 16.39 -22.48 16.26
CA THR A 1 15.45 -21.48 16.79
C THR A 1 15.38 -20.31 15.84
N ILE A 2 14.32 -19.49 15.86
CA ILE A 2 14.23 -18.29 15.00
C ILE A 2 15.28 -17.26 15.44
N LEU A 3 15.41 -17.06 16.75
CA LEU A 3 16.41 -16.21 17.37
C LEU A 3 17.60 -17.08 17.81
N PRO A 4 18.83 -16.85 17.28
CA PRO A 4 20.04 -17.51 17.75
C PRO A 4 20.52 -16.89 19.08
N ASP A 5 21.36 -17.61 19.83
CA ASP A 5 22.01 -17.12 21.06
C ASP A 5 21.03 -16.51 22.10
N LEU A 6 19.77 -16.98 22.12
CA LEU A 6 18.69 -16.44 22.95
C LEU A 6 18.97 -16.55 24.45
N ASP A 7 19.78 -17.51 24.86
CA ASP A 7 20.31 -17.68 26.21
C ASP A 7 21.25 -16.55 26.67
N LYS A 8 21.80 -15.78 25.72
CA LYS A 8 22.72 -14.64 25.97
C LYS A 8 22.02 -13.28 25.92
N TYR A 9 20.77 -13.22 25.47
CA TYR A 9 20.02 -11.98 25.28
C TYR A 9 19.71 -11.29 26.63
N GLN A 10 20.12 -10.02 26.76
CA GLN A 10 19.97 -9.18 27.95
C GLN A 10 19.26 -7.84 27.63
N GLY A 11 18.49 -7.81 26.53
CA GLY A 11 17.69 -6.67 26.13
C GLY A 11 16.33 -6.57 26.82
N PRO A 12 15.47 -5.63 26.39
CA PRO A 12 14.09 -5.56 26.83
C PRO A 12 13.33 -6.88 26.62
N PRO A 13 12.34 -7.24 27.45
CA PRO A 13 11.63 -8.51 27.31
C PRO A 13 11.09 -8.75 25.90
N LEU A 14 11.19 -9.96 25.37
CA LEU A 14 10.72 -10.27 24.02
C LEU A 14 9.22 -10.56 23.98
N GLU A 15 8.53 -10.09 22.95
CA GLU A 15 7.09 -10.32 22.77
C GLU A 15 6.79 -11.70 22.15
N TYR A 16 6.94 -12.74 22.98
CA TYR A 16 6.49 -14.09 22.64
C TYR A 16 4.99 -14.14 22.36
N GLY A 17 4.60 -15.08 21.49
CA GLY A 17 3.20 -15.34 21.18
C GLY A 17 2.38 -15.71 22.42
N ARG A 18 1.20 -15.12 22.58
CA ARG A 18 0.27 -15.34 23.70
C ARG A 18 -1.17 -15.48 23.22
N MET A 19 -2.04 -16.10 24.01
CA MET A 19 -3.49 -16.11 23.79
C MET A 19 -4.15 -15.15 24.76
N GLU A 20 -5.10 -14.34 24.27
CA GLU A 20 -5.95 -13.48 25.09
C GLU A 20 -7.39 -13.43 24.53
N PRO A 21 -8.40 -13.15 25.36
CA PRO A 21 -9.73 -12.74 24.89
C PRO A 21 -9.68 -11.58 23.88
N THR A 22 -10.64 -11.48 22.97
CA THR A 22 -10.78 -10.30 22.09
C THR A 22 -11.47 -9.15 22.85
N ALA A 23 -11.40 -7.92 22.33
CA ALA A 23 -12.16 -6.78 22.84
C ALA A 23 -13.60 -6.78 22.33
N SER A 24 -13.81 -7.20 21.08
CA SER A 24 -15.14 -7.27 20.45
C SER A 24 -16.00 -8.39 21.01
N ASP A 25 -15.42 -9.55 21.34
CA ASP A 25 -16.06 -10.65 22.06
C ASP A 25 -15.10 -11.26 23.13
N PRO A 26 -15.38 -11.09 24.43
CA PRO A 26 -14.51 -11.61 25.50
C PRO A 26 -14.56 -13.13 25.67
N ASP A 27 -15.53 -13.85 25.08
CA ASP A 27 -15.58 -15.32 25.09
C ASP A 27 -14.71 -15.92 23.96
N VAL A 28 -14.39 -15.13 22.92
CA VAL A 28 -13.46 -15.51 21.85
C VAL A 28 -12.02 -15.20 22.28
N SER A 29 -11.11 -16.15 22.10
CA SER A 29 -9.66 -15.96 22.36
C SER A 29 -8.83 -16.02 21.09
N GLN A 30 -7.86 -15.12 20.98
CA GLN A 30 -7.01 -14.95 19.81
C GLN A 30 -5.53 -14.85 20.17
N GLN A 31 -4.67 -15.11 19.17
CA GLN A 31 -3.23 -15.03 19.35
C GLN A 31 -2.73 -13.60 19.15
N PHE A 32 -1.79 -13.17 20.00
CA PHE A 32 -1.08 -11.90 19.99
C PHE A 32 0.44 -12.17 20.02
N GLY A 33 1.29 -11.20 19.67
CA GLY A 33 2.75 -11.31 19.67
C GLY A 33 3.35 -12.09 18.49
N MET A 34 4.58 -12.57 18.68
CA MET A 34 5.36 -13.26 17.64
C MET A 34 4.68 -14.53 17.10
N ILE A 35 4.75 -14.69 15.77
CA ILE A 35 4.26 -15.85 15.01
C ILE A 35 5.34 -16.34 14.03
N ALA A 36 5.16 -17.54 13.48
CA ALA A 36 6.02 -18.14 12.48
C ALA A 36 5.19 -18.72 11.33
N GLY A 37 5.75 -18.71 10.12
CA GLY A 37 5.10 -19.26 8.93
C GLY A 37 5.00 -20.79 8.97
N ILE A 38 3.92 -21.33 8.42
CA ILE A 38 3.66 -22.77 8.37
C ILE A 38 3.95 -23.28 6.95
N PRO A 39 4.88 -24.22 6.73
CA PRO A 39 5.14 -24.77 5.41
C PRO A 39 3.97 -25.63 4.93
N ASN A 40 3.60 -25.50 3.65
CA ASN A 40 2.52 -26.25 3.00
C ASN A 40 1.20 -26.23 3.80
N ALA A 41 0.79 -25.05 4.30
CA ALA A 41 -0.33 -24.92 5.23
C ALA A 41 -1.68 -25.38 4.66
N GLY A 42 -1.81 -25.51 3.33
CA GLY A 42 -3.06 -25.90 2.64
C GLY A 42 -4.16 -24.84 2.65
N GLN A 43 -3.97 -23.75 3.39
CA GLN A 43 -4.90 -22.65 3.55
C GLN A 43 -4.16 -21.32 3.60
N VAL A 44 -4.85 -20.26 3.22
CA VAL A 44 -4.41 -18.87 3.38
C VAL A 44 -5.53 -18.06 4.02
N ASN A 45 -5.17 -16.97 4.67
CA ASN A 45 -6.10 -16.10 5.38
C ASN A 45 -6.28 -14.78 4.62
N ALA A 46 -7.30 -14.71 3.77
CA ALA A 46 -7.51 -13.59 2.84
C ALA A 46 -8.75 -12.74 3.16
N LEU A 47 -9.78 -13.35 3.73
CA LEU A 47 -11.07 -12.72 4.03
C LEU A 47 -11.23 -12.61 5.55
N ALA A 48 -11.69 -11.45 6.00
CA ALA A 48 -11.79 -11.06 7.40
C ALA A 48 -13.21 -11.22 7.97
N THR A 49 -14.21 -10.95 7.14
CA THR A 49 -15.65 -11.07 7.46
C THR A 49 -16.36 -11.42 6.17
N LEU A 50 -17.23 -12.42 6.17
CA LEU A 50 -18.04 -12.80 5.00
C LEU A 50 -19.43 -12.16 5.10
N ASN A 51 -20.00 -11.71 3.99
CA ASN A 51 -21.38 -11.22 3.91
C ASN A 51 -22.35 -12.41 3.83
N ILE A 52 -22.44 -13.16 4.93
CA ILE A 52 -23.32 -14.31 5.11
C ILE A 52 -24.10 -14.07 6.41
N ARG A 53 -25.40 -14.36 6.40
CA ARG A 53 -26.25 -14.11 7.58
C ARG A 53 -25.71 -14.74 8.86
N GLY A 54 -25.69 -13.93 9.92
CA GLY A 54 -25.25 -14.34 11.26
C GLY A 54 -23.74 -14.36 11.50
N GLU A 55 -22.90 -14.25 10.45
CA GLU A 55 -21.43 -14.18 10.56
C GLU A 55 -20.87 -12.78 10.25
N ARG A 56 -21.67 -11.91 9.61
CA ARG A 56 -21.27 -10.60 9.07
C ARG A 56 -21.14 -9.45 10.08
N SER A 57 -21.52 -9.65 11.35
CA SER A 57 -21.45 -8.66 12.43
C SER A 57 -21.36 -9.35 13.80
N VAL A 58 -20.55 -8.81 14.72
CA VAL A 58 -20.55 -9.23 16.14
C VAL A 58 -21.77 -8.66 16.86
N THR A 59 -22.14 -7.40 16.58
CA THR A 59 -23.34 -6.74 17.16
C THR A 59 -24.62 -7.53 16.85
N CYS A 60 -24.72 -8.11 15.65
CA CYS A 60 -25.90 -8.84 15.17
C CYS A 60 -25.61 -10.31 14.82
N GLN A 61 -24.78 -10.98 15.64
CA GLN A 61 -24.38 -12.36 15.41
C GLN A 61 -25.52 -13.40 15.45
N GLY A 62 -25.36 -14.48 14.68
CA GLY A 62 -26.26 -15.63 14.64
C GLY A 62 -27.71 -15.27 14.32
N ASP A 63 -28.65 -15.74 15.15
CA ASP A 63 -30.09 -15.51 14.97
C ASP A 63 -30.52 -14.03 15.05
N PHE A 64 -29.64 -13.11 15.49
CA PHE A 64 -29.93 -11.67 15.47
C PHE A 64 -29.94 -11.07 14.05
N ASP A 65 -29.36 -11.76 13.06
CA ASP A 65 -29.36 -11.39 11.64
C ASP A 65 -30.19 -12.37 10.77
N ARG A 66 -31.06 -13.17 11.39
CA ARG A 66 -31.95 -14.07 10.64
C ARG A 66 -32.92 -13.28 9.75
N HIS A 67 -33.11 -13.75 8.52
CA HIS A 67 -34.00 -13.11 7.53
C HIS A 67 -35.39 -12.84 8.13
N VAL A 68 -35.94 -11.65 7.85
CA VAL A 68 -37.28 -11.21 8.30
C VAL A 68 -38.41 -12.21 8.06
N ASN A 69 -38.31 -13.08 7.04
CA ASN A 69 -39.31 -14.10 6.72
C ASN A 69 -39.44 -15.19 7.80
N TYR A 70 -38.42 -15.37 8.66
CA TYR A 70 -38.47 -16.27 9.80
C TYR A 70 -39.12 -15.63 11.05
N GLY A 71 -39.65 -14.41 10.96
CA GLY A 71 -40.38 -13.74 12.05
C GLY A 71 -39.50 -12.83 12.92
N PRO A 72 -39.96 -12.49 14.15
CA PRO A 72 -39.28 -11.53 15.04
C PRO A 72 -37.94 -12.07 15.53
N LEU A 73 -36.99 -11.16 15.82
CA LEU A 73 -35.72 -11.55 16.45
C LEU A 73 -35.92 -12.18 17.84
N PRO A 74 -35.02 -13.07 18.27
CA PRO A 74 -35.06 -13.62 19.62
C PRO A 74 -34.82 -12.54 20.69
N PRO A 75 -35.28 -12.75 21.94
CA PRO A 75 -35.02 -11.82 23.05
C PRO A 75 -33.52 -11.58 23.26
N GLY A 76 -33.15 -10.32 23.52
CA GLY A 76 -31.76 -9.90 23.71
C GLY A 76 -31.08 -9.33 22.45
N ALA A 77 -31.67 -9.50 21.27
CA ALA A 77 -31.15 -8.87 20.04
C ALA A 77 -31.14 -7.33 20.17
N PRO A 78 -30.01 -6.65 19.86
CA PRO A 78 -29.96 -5.19 19.82
C PRO A 78 -30.97 -4.61 18.82
N PRO A 79 -31.64 -3.46 19.12
CA PRO A 79 -32.63 -2.87 18.22
C PRO A 79 -32.12 -2.57 16.81
N VAL A 80 -30.82 -2.30 16.64
CA VAL A 80 -30.20 -2.06 15.33
C VAL A 80 -30.22 -3.32 14.44
N CYS A 81 -30.31 -4.52 15.01
CA CYS A 81 -30.34 -5.75 14.23
C CYS A 81 -31.65 -5.94 13.44
N GLU A 82 -32.75 -5.30 13.88
CA GLU A 82 -33.98 -5.20 13.07
C GLU A 82 -33.82 -4.30 11.83
N HIS A 83 -32.84 -3.39 11.83
CA HIS A 83 -32.42 -2.67 10.63
C HIS A 83 -31.45 -3.53 9.81
N PHE A 84 -30.40 -4.06 10.44
CA PHE A 84 -29.34 -4.84 9.80
C PHE A 84 -29.87 -6.01 8.97
N ARG A 85 -30.72 -6.86 9.57
CA ARG A 85 -31.22 -8.09 8.93
C ARG A 85 -32.10 -7.87 7.70
N ARG A 86 -32.52 -6.63 7.43
CA ARG A 86 -33.29 -6.27 6.22
C ARG A 86 -32.41 -6.10 5.00
N MET A 87 -31.11 -5.87 5.20
CA MET A 87 -30.15 -5.84 4.10
C MET A 87 -29.89 -7.29 3.65
N PRO A 88 -29.92 -7.57 2.33
CA PRO A 88 -29.60 -8.89 1.83
C PRO A 88 -28.15 -9.24 2.16
N ASP A 89 -27.85 -10.52 2.33
CA ASP A 89 -26.47 -11.00 2.31
C ASP A 89 -25.97 -11.21 0.86
N ALA A 90 -24.73 -11.64 0.65
CA ALA A 90 -24.18 -11.79 -0.69
C ALA A 90 -24.86 -12.89 -1.52
N LEU A 91 -25.40 -13.93 -0.88
CA LEU A 91 -26.11 -15.01 -1.56
C LEU A 91 -27.53 -14.59 -1.92
N GLU A 92 -28.20 -13.87 -1.02
CA GLU A 92 -29.50 -13.26 -1.29
C GLU A 92 -29.39 -12.22 -2.40
N ARG A 93 -28.36 -11.38 -2.40
CA ARG A 93 -28.12 -10.40 -3.47
C ARG A 93 -27.83 -11.06 -4.82
N ALA A 94 -27.10 -12.17 -4.84
CA ALA A 94 -26.90 -12.96 -6.06
C ALA A 94 -28.24 -13.51 -6.60
N ALA A 95 -29.05 -14.11 -5.71
CA ALA A 95 -30.36 -14.65 -6.07
C ALA A 95 -31.37 -13.57 -6.54
N GLU A 96 -31.34 -12.37 -5.95
CA GLU A 96 -32.09 -11.20 -6.42
C GLU A 96 -31.72 -10.83 -7.86
N LEU A 97 -30.42 -10.72 -8.15
CA LEU A 97 -29.91 -10.37 -9.47
C LEU A 97 -30.30 -11.44 -10.51
N ASP A 98 -30.10 -12.72 -10.19
CA ASP A 98 -30.48 -13.84 -11.06
C ASP A 98 -32.00 -13.91 -11.31
N ALA A 99 -32.83 -13.56 -10.32
CA ALA A 99 -34.28 -13.54 -10.47
C ALA A 99 -34.79 -12.36 -11.31
N LEU A 100 -34.10 -11.21 -11.28
CA LEU A 100 -34.46 -10.00 -12.03
C LEU A 100 -33.97 -10.03 -13.48
N TYR A 101 -32.75 -10.54 -13.71
CA TYR A 101 -32.04 -10.38 -14.97
C TYR A 101 -31.55 -11.72 -15.57
N GLY A 102 -31.20 -12.68 -14.72
CA GLY A 102 -30.70 -14.00 -15.12
C GLY A 102 -29.52 -13.89 -16.10
N SER A 103 -29.66 -14.50 -17.28
CA SER A 103 -28.64 -14.43 -18.34
C SER A 103 -28.79 -13.23 -19.29
N ASN A 104 -29.71 -12.29 -19.03
CA ASN A 104 -29.95 -11.11 -19.88
C ASN A 104 -29.89 -9.79 -19.09
N PRO A 105 -28.82 -9.50 -18.32
CA PRO A 105 -28.63 -8.19 -17.70
C PRO A 105 -28.36 -7.12 -18.78
N ASP A 106 -28.76 -5.88 -18.48
CA ASP A 106 -28.25 -4.72 -19.20
C ASP A 106 -26.82 -4.44 -18.69
N LEU A 107 -25.82 -4.72 -19.52
CA LEU A 107 -24.41 -4.55 -19.16
C LEU A 107 -23.88 -3.13 -19.44
N GLU A 108 -24.68 -2.24 -20.03
CA GLU A 108 -24.34 -0.81 -20.13
C GLU A 108 -24.65 -0.13 -18.79
N ASP A 109 -25.82 -0.41 -18.20
CA ASP A 109 -26.23 0.10 -16.88
C ASP A 109 -25.67 -0.72 -15.70
N MET A 110 -25.47 -2.03 -15.85
CA MET A 110 -24.88 -2.92 -14.83
C MET A 110 -23.57 -3.58 -15.30
N PRO A 111 -22.50 -2.81 -15.58
CA PRO A 111 -21.22 -3.36 -16.03
C PRO A 111 -20.56 -4.31 -15.03
N MET A 112 -21.00 -4.33 -13.76
CA MET A 112 -20.49 -5.19 -12.70
C MET A 112 -21.46 -6.33 -12.32
N TYR A 113 -22.50 -6.60 -13.13
CA TYR A 113 -23.46 -7.68 -12.89
C TYR A 113 -22.77 -9.02 -12.57
N GLY A 114 -23.02 -9.55 -11.38
CA GLY A 114 -22.48 -10.84 -10.94
C GLY A 114 -20.97 -10.85 -10.65
N VAL A 115 -20.29 -9.70 -10.75
CA VAL A 115 -18.87 -9.59 -10.40
C VAL A 115 -18.75 -9.63 -8.87
N VAL A 116 -18.04 -10.64 -8.36
CA VAL A 116 -17.83 -10.85 -6.93
C VAL A 116 -16.63 -10.06 -6.44
N PHE A 117 -16.84 -9.22 -5.43
CA PHE A 117 -15.81 -8.36 -4.83
C PHE A 117 -15.51 -8.69 -3.37
N SER A 118 -14.25 -8.49 -2.98
CA SER A 118 -13.90 -8.17 -1.59
C SER A 118 -13.37 -6.74 -1.46
N PHE A 119 -13.51 -6.13 -0.28
CA PHE A 119 -12.98 -4.80 0.02
C PHE A 119 -12.10 -4.87 1.26
N LYS A 120 -10.93 -4.22 1.23
CA LYS A 120 -10.10 -4.04 2.43
C LYS A 120 -10.96 -3.54 3.59
N ASP A 121 -10.81 -4.11 4.79
CA ASP A 121 -11.72 -3.84 5.91
C ASP A 121 -12.03 -2.35 6.23
N PRO A 122 -11.08 -1.40 6.12
CA PRO A 122 -11.31 0.02 6.39
C PRO A 122 -12.40 0.71 5.57
N PHE A 123 -12.75 0.22 4.37
CA PHE A 123 -13.84 0.79 3.58
C PHE A 123 -15.18 0.46 4.24
N ASP A 124 -16.03 1.46 4.53
CA ASP A 124 -17.37 1.21 5.08
C ASP A 124 -18.23 0.34 4.14
N THR A 125 -18.86 -0.69 4.70
CA THR A 125 -19.86 -1.54 4.02
C THR A 125 -21.04 -1.75 4.95
N LYS A 126 -22.24 -1.25 4.63
CA LYS A 126 -23.37 -1.18 5.59
C LYS A 126 -23.88 -2.54 6.08
N ASP A 127 -23.62 -3.59 5.30
CA ASP A 127 -24.03 -4.98 5.53
C ASP A 127 -22.94 -5.85 6.20
N MET A 128 -21.79 -5.28 6.58
CA MET A 128 -20.72 -6.02 7.27
C MET A 128 -19.98 -5.16 8.29
N ARG A 129 -19.40 -5.81 9.31
CA ARG A 129 -18.39 -5.22 10.19
C ARG A 129 -17.33 -4.44 9.37
N SER A 130 -17.00 -3.24 9.82
CA SER A 130 -15.95 -2.40 9.21
C SER A 130 -15.20 -1.69 10.34
N THR A 131 -14.00 -2.16 10.72
CA THR A 131 -13.26 -1.64 11.89
C THR A 131 -11.78 -1.39 11.62
N GLY A 132 -11.37 -1.32 10.35
CA GLY A 132 -10.00 -1.06 9.94
C GLY A 132 -9.05 -2.25 10.18
N GLY A 133 -9.61 -3.46 10.33
CA GLY A 133 -8.92 -4.66 10.80
C GLY A 133 -8.71 -4.71 12.32
N GLY A 134 -9.13 -3.68 13.07
CA GLY A 134 -9.00 -3.63 14.52
C GLY A 134 -10.04 -4.52 15.22
N ASP A 135 -9.56 -5.34 16.15
CA ASP A 135 -10.38 -5.88 17.24
C ASP A 135 -10.69 -4.73 18.22
N ALA A 136 -11.87 -4.15 18.03
CA ALA A 136 -12.38 -3.03 18.80
C ALA A 136 -13.87 -3.20 19.06
N HIS A 137 -14.30 -2.82 20.26
CA HIS A 137 -15.70 -2.90 20.72
C HIS A 137 -16.49 -1.64 20.35
N TYR A 138 -17.00 -1.60 19.12
CA TYR A 138 -18.02 -0.65 18.67
C TYR A 138 -19.37 -0.99 19.33
N ASP A 139 -20.25 -0.01 19.53
CA ASP A 139 -21.64 -0.32 19.92
C ASP A 139 -22.38 -0.93 18.71
N ILE A 140 -22.04 -0.48 17.49
CA ILE A 140 -22.57 -0.96 16.21
C ILE A 140 -21.39 -1.17 15.25
N ASP A 141 -20.96 -2.42 15.06
CA ASP A 141 -19.69 -2.73 14.38
C ASP A 141 -19.72 -2.62 12.84
N PHE A 142 -20.91 -2.52 12.26
CA PHE A 142 -21.15 -2.08 10.88
C PHE A 142 -21.49 -0.57 10.80
N PRO A 143 -21.15 0.11 9.70
CA PRO A 143 -21.50 1.51 9.45
C PRO A 143 -22.96 1.66 8.98
N ALA A 144 -23.53 2.85 9.15
CA ALA A 144 -24.90 3.18 8.72
C ALA A 144 -25.10 3.25 7.19
N ARG A 145 -24.01 3.32 6.42
CA ARG A 145 -23.99 3.48 4.96
C ARG A 145 -22.74 2.83 4.37
N ASP A 146 -22.77 2.58 3.07
CA ASP A 146 -21.60 2.14 2.32
C ASP A 146 -20.61 3.31 2.12
N HIS A 147 -19.33 2.99 1.90
CA HIS A 147 -18.38 3.90 1.25
C HIS A 147 -18.83 4.16 -0.19
N LEU A 148 -18.63 5.37 -0.73
CA LEU A 148 -19.12 5.76 -2.06
C LEU A 148 -18.73 4.76 -3.17
N LEU A 149 -17.47 4.32 -3.19
CA LEU A 149 -17.00 3.31 -4.15
C LEU A 149 -17.63 1.91 -3.98
N VAL A 150 -18.12 1.55 -2.79
CA VAL A 150 -18.87 0.30 -2.56
C VAL A 150 -20.28 0.45 -3.12
N GLU A 151 -20.95 1.57 -2.82
CA GLU A 151 -22.28 1.93 -3.31
C GLU A 151 -22.33 1.94 -4.85
N GLN A 152 -21.41 2.68 -5.48
CA GLN A 152 -21.30 2.80 -6.93
C GLN A 152 -21.08 1.46 -7.67
N LEU A 153 -20.45 0.46 -7.03
CA LEU A 153 -20.29 -0.89 -7.58
C LEU A 153 -21.54 -1.75 -7.33
N ARG A 154 -22.12 -1.67 -6.13
CA ARG A 154 -23.32 -2.42 -5.73
C ARG A 154 -24.53 -2.06 -6.62
N ASP A 155 -24.68 -0.78 -6.94
CA ASP A 155 -25.73 -0.25 -7.81
C ASP A 155 -25.55 -0.71 -9.26
N LYS A 156 -24.29 -0.86 -9.71
CA LYS A 156 -23.92 -1.40 -11.03
C LYS A 156 -23.86 -2.93 -11.10
N GLY A 157 -24.47 -3.62 -10.13
CA GLY A 157 -24.69 -5.07 -10.13
C GLY A 157 -23.62 -5.92 -9.40
N ALA A 158 -22.65 -5.31 -8.72
CA ALA A 158 -21.61 -6.04 -8.00
C ALA A 158 -22.15 -6.80 -6.79
N ILE A 159 -21.55 -7.98 -6.52
CA ILE A 159 -21.80 -8.77 -5.31
C ILE A 159 -20.70 -8.46 -4.30
N ILE A 160 -21.05 -7.75 -3.23
CA ILE A 160 -20.11 -7.37 -2.15
C ILE A 160 -20.01 -8.54 -1.16
N PHE A 161 -19.07 -9.46 -1.42
CA PHE A 161 -19.01 -10.76 -0.75
C PHE A 161 -18.29 -10.74 0.60
N ALA A 162 -17.22 -9.95 0.74
CA ALA A 162 -16.38 -10.04 1.94
C ALA A 162 -15.56 -8.78 2.24
N LYS A 163 -15.25 -8.61 3.53
CA LYS A 163 -14.13 -7.79 4.00
C LYS A 163 -12.83 -8.56 3.79
N ALA A 164 -11.78 -7.89 3.32
CA ALA A 164 -10.47 -8.47 3.06
C ALA A 164 -9.48 -8.09 4.17
N VAL A 165 -8.64 -9.06 4.57
CA VAL A 165 -7.63 -8.91 5.63
C VAL A 165 -6.66 -7.76 5.31
N ASN A 166 -6.31 -6.96 6.31
CA ASN A 166 -5.34 -5.87 6.17
C ASN A 166 -4.39 -5.79 7.37
N THR A 167 -3.27 -5.07 7.22
CA THR A 167 -2.59 -4.53 8.41
C THR A 167 -3.54 -3.57 9.09
N GLU A 168 -3.79 -3.77 10.39
CA GLU A 168 -4.56 -2.85 11.24
C GLU A 168 -4.26 -1.38 10.98
N TYR A 169 -5.33 -0.58 10.86
CA TYR A 169 -5.27 0.87 10.67
C TYR A 169 -4.27 1.25 9.55
N ASN A 170 -4.42 0.58 8.39
CA ASN A 170 -3.62 0.69 7.16
C ASN A 170 -2.10 0.52 7.28
N GLY A 171 -1.56 0.04 8.40
CA GLY A 171 -0.11 0.05 8.65
C GLY A 171 0.30 0.90 9.85
N ARG A 172 -0.65 1.24 10.73
CA ARG A 172 -0.46 1.77 12.09
C ARG A 172 0.00 3.24 12.22
N ALA A 173 0.09 4.00 11.12
CA ALA A 173 0.50 5.41 11.09
C ALA A 173 1.88 5.79 11.71
N GLY A 174 2.60 4.86 12.33
CA GLY A 174 3.82 5.12 13.08
C GLY A 174 3.54 5.50 14.55
N ASP A 175 4.62 5.80 15.29
CA ASP A 175 4.55 6.34 16.65
C ASP A 175 4.89 7.83 16.61
N PRO A 176 4.04 8.74 17.12
CA PRO A 176 4.33 10.18 17.18
C PRO A 176 5.37 10.53 18.25
N GLY A 177 5.78 9.56 19.07
CA GLY A 177 6.57 9.79 20.27
C GLY A 177 5.71 10.26 21.44
N GLY A 178 6.19 10.00 22.66
CA GLY A 178 5.47 10.33 23.88
C GLY A 178 6.14 9.69 25.09
N ARG A 179 5.37 9.51 26.16
CA ARG A 179 5.84 8.88 27.42
C ARG A 179 5.50 7.40 27.55
N ASN A 180 4.87 6.81 26.52
CA ASN A 180 4.48 5.41 26.52
C ASN A 180 5.46 4.62 25.65
N ASP A 181 6.19 3.70 26.28
CA ASP A 181 7.09 2.75 25.63
C ASP A 181 6.46 1.35 25.60
N PRO A 182 6.86 0.47 24.66
CA PRO A 182 6.43 -0.93 24.67
C PRO A 182 7.10 -1.72 25.80
N ASP A 183 6.28 -2.41 26.60
CA ASP A 183 6.76 -3.28 27.70
C ASP A 183 7.59 -4.47 27.18
N LYS A 184 7.36 -4.87 25.92
CA LYS A 184 8.05 -5.97 25.24
C LYS A 184 8.46 -5.54 23.83
N VAL A 185 9.64 -5.98 23.40
CA VAL A 185 10.17 -5.71 22.06
C VAL A 185 9.96 -6.93 21.17
N LEU A 186 9.64 -6.65 19.92
CA LEU A 186 9.42 -7.66 18.90
C LEU A 186 10.48 -7.52 17.80
N PRO A 187 11.44 -8.44 17.70
CA PRO A 187 12.55 -8.32 16.75
C PRO A 187 12.16 -8.67 15.30
N SER A 188 10.92 -9.11 15.08
CA SER A 188 10.50 -9.74 13.82
C SER A 188 9.69 -8.83 12.92
N VAL A 189 9.81 -9.06 11.61
CA VAL A 189 8.88 -8.58 10.59
C VAL A 189 7.47 -9.11 10.76
N LEU A 190 7.24 -10.11 11.63
CA LEU A 190 6.00 -10.87 11.84
C LEU A 190 5.50 -11.69 10.66
N GLY A 191 6.07 -11.47 9.48
CA GLY A 191 5.24 -11.37 8.29
C GLY A 191 4.31 -10.18 8.50
N TYR A 192 4.72 -8.99 8.05
CA TYR A 192 3.95 -7.76 8.26
C TYR A 192 2.51 -7.99 7.75
N GLN A 193 1.56 -7.11 8.07
CA GLN A 193 0.15 -7.23 7.64
C GLN A 193 -0.77 -8.21 8.39
N ARG A 194 -0.48 -8.44 9.66
CA ARG A 194 -1.48 -8.98 10.59
C ARG A 194 -2.57 -7.95 10.93
N SER A 195 -3.78 -8.45 11.19
CA SER A 195 -4.82 -7.77 11.95
C SER A 195 -5.14 -8.51 13.26
N THR A 196 -5.61 -7.78 14.27
CA THR A 196 -6.19 -8.33 15.50
C THR A 196 -7.56 -8.91 15.27
N TRP A 197 -8.35 -8.43 14.31
CA TRP A 197 -9.61 -9.09 13.97
C TRP A 197 -9.36 -10.41 13.24
N ALA A 198 -8.74 -10.39 12.05
CA ALA A 198 -8.69 -11.57 11.19
C ALA A 198 -7.41 -12.40 11.31
N GLY A 199 -6.38 -11.95 12.02
CA GLY A 199 -5.10 -12.65 12.14
C GLY A 199 -4.15 -12.38 10.98
N ASN A 200 -3.32 -13.38 10.61
CA ASN A 200 -2.18 -13.18 9.71
C ASN A 200 -2.37 -13.82 8.32
N PRO A 201 -2.18 -13.07 7.21
CA PRO A 201 -2.20 -13.59 5.85
C PRO A 201 -0.85 -14.20 5.44
N SER A 202 -0.88 -15.32 4.72
CA SER A 202 0.30 -16.02 4.18
C SER A 202 0.34 -15.98 2.65
N ASN A 203 1.55 -16.00 2.08
CA ASN A 203 1.75 -15.99 0.64
C ASN A 203 1.27 -17.32 0.03
N PRO A 204 0.53 -17.31 -1.11
CA PRO A 204 -0.07 -18.52 -1.65
C PRO A 204 0.92 -19.37 -2.48
N TYR A 205 2.11 -18.85 -2.79
CA TYR A 205 3.21 -19.58 -3.44
C TYR A 205 4.18 -20.21 -2.42
N ASP A 206 4.29 -19.64 -1.21
CA ASP A 206 5.03 -20.20 -0.08
C ASP A 206 4.39 -19.74 1.24
N THR A 207 3.62 -20.63 1.89
CA THR A 207 2.87 -20.28 3.11
C THR A 207 3.75 -20.01 4.34
N THR A 208 5.08 -20.13 4.24
CA THR A 208 6.02 -19.63 5.26
C THR A 208 6.27 -18.11 5.17
N ARG A 209 5.79 -17.44 4.12
CA ARG A 209 6.12 -16.04 3.79
C ARG A 209 4.92 -15.10 3.87
N SER A 210 5.22 -13.81 4.08
CA SER A 210 4.24 -12.73 4.16
C SER A 210 3.46 -12.61 2.85
N ALA A 211 2.14 -12.51 2.92
CA ALA A 211 1.31 -12.33 1.73
C ALA A 211 1.58 -11.03 0.95
N SER A 212 2.30 -10.06 1.52
CA SER A 212 2.32 -8.68 1.02
C SER A 212 3.50 -7.88 1.62
N LEU A 213 3.67 -6.61 1.23
CA LEU A 213 4.46 -5.60 1.96
C LEU A 213 3.57 -4.70 2.82
N GLY A 214 2.28 -4.66 2.51
CA GLY A 214 1.21 -4.17 3.34
C GLY A 214 0.79 -2.75 3.06
N SER A 215 -0.48 -2.42 3.33
CA SER A 215 -1.46 -3.15 4.15
C SER A 215 -2.62 -3.93 3.51
N SER A 216 -2.97 -3.81 2.21
CA SER A 216 -4.17 -4.51 1.62
C SER A 216 -3.93 -5.97 1.24
N SER A 217 -3.42 -6.79 2.17
CA SER A 217 -3.00 -8.17 1.90
C SER A 217 -4.08 -9.08 1.36
N GLY A 218 -5.23 -9.11 2.05
CA GLY A 218 -6.39 -9.92 1.68
C GLY A 218 -6.96 -9.56 0.32
N SER A 219 -6.92 -8.27 -0.06
CA SER A 219 -7.45 -7.80 -1.35
C SER A 219 -6.72 -8.42 -2.54
N ALA A 220 -5.39 -8.51 -2.48
CA ALA A 220 -4.61 -9.17 -3.53
C ALA A 220 -4.61 -10.70 -3.40
N LEU A 221 -4.60 -11.21 -2.17
CA LEU A 221 -4.58 -12.64 -1.88
C LEU A 221 -5.86 -13.33 -2.37
N SER A 222 -7.04 -12.78 -2.07
CA SER A 222 -8.35 -13.31 -2.48
C SER A 222 -8.56 -13.34 -4.00
N VAL A 223 -8.09 -12.33 -4.73
CA VAL A 223 -8.07 -12.29 -6.20
C VAL A 223 -7.09 -13.33 -6.76
N SER A 224 -5.96 -13.54 -6.10
CA SER A 224 -4.94 -14.51 -6.52
C SER A 224 -5.39 -15.96 -6.34
N THR A 225 -6.01 -16.28 -5.20
CA THR A 225 -6.52 -17.62 -4.84
C THR A 225 -7.95 -17.90 -5.32
N ASN A 226 -8.47 -17.10 -6.25
CA ASN A 226 -9.79 -17.26 -6.89
C ASN A 226 -10.98 -17.23 -5.93
N MET A 227 -10.85 -16.58 -4.77
CA MET A 227 -11.96 -16.36 -3.82
C MET A 227 -12.91 -15.26 -4.31
N VAL A 228 -12.40 -14.29 -5.07
CA VAL A 228 -13.18 -13.19 -5.68
C VAL A 228 -12.71 -12.91 -7.12
N MET A 229 -13.46 -12.09 -7.86
CA MET A 229 -13.07 -11.67 -9.22
C MET A 229 -12.20 -10.40 -9.18
N ALA A 230 -12.58 -9.45 -8.33
CA ALA A 230 -11.93 -8.16 -8.16
C ALA A 230 -11.87 -7.80 -6.67
N SER A 231 -10.97 -6.88 -6.30
CA SER A 231 -10.96 -6.32 -4.95
C SER A 231 -10.48 -4.88 -4.96
N LEU A 232 -11.03 -4.05 -4.07
CA LEU A 232 -10.47 -2.75 -3.74
C LEU A 232 -9.56 -2.85 -2.52
N GLY A 233 -8.41 -2.19 -2.63
CA GLY A 233 -7.47 -1.91 -1.57
C GLY A 233 -7.25 -0.40 -1.41
N GLU A 234 -6.40 -0.04 -0.45
CA GLU A 234 -5.97 1.34 -0.20
C GLU A 234 -4.44 1.38 -0.13
N GLU A 235 -3.82 2.46 -0.63
CA GLU A 235 -2.38 2.75 -0.61
C GLU A 235 -1.96 4.13 -0.10
N THR A 236 -1.41 4.17 1.11
CA THR A 236 -0.57 5.26 1.62
C THR A 236 0.80 5.31 0.94
N ARG A 237 1.49 4.16 0.83
CA ARG A 237 2.87 4.05 0.31
C ARG A 237 3.18 2.78 -0.47
N ALA A 238 2.72 1.61 -0.02
CA ALA A 238 2.88 0.35 -0.75
C ALA A 238 1.67 -0.58 -0.59
N SER A 239 0.57 -0.06 -0.03
CA SER A 239 -0.52 -0.84 0.50
C SER A 239 -1.45 -1.48 -0.52
N THR A 240 -1.26 -1.28 -1.82
CA THR A 240 -1.85 -2.10 -2.89
C THR A 240 -0.79 -2.71 -3.80
N ARG A 241 0.29 -1.97 -4.14
CA ARG A 241 1.37 -2.46 -5.00
C ARG A 241 2.15 -3.61 -4.37
N GLY A 242 2.46 -3.53 -3.08
CA GLY A 242 3.11 -4.58 -2.31
C GLY A 242 2.32 -5.89 -2.25
N PRO A 243 1.03 -5.86 -1.85
CA PRO A 243 0.15 -7.02 -1.97
C PRO A 243 0.08 -7.58 -3.39
N SER A 244 -0.08 -6.73 -4.40
CA SER A 244 -0.26 -7.19 -5.80
C SER A 244 1.00 -7.86 -6.35
N ASN A 245 2.18 -7.32 -6.00
CA ASN A 245 3.48 -7.89 -6.31
C ASN A 245 3.65 -9.30 -5.71
N HIS A 246 3.38 -9.47 -4.41
CA HIS A 246 3.56 -10.75 -3.72
C HIS A 246 2.53 -11.83 -4.12
N ASN A 247 1.39 -11.45 -4.68
CA ASN A 247 0.31 -12.38 -5.04
C ASN A 247 0.14 -12.57 -6.57
N SER A 248 1.00 -11.98 -7.41
CA SER A 248 0.92 -12.08 -8.88
C SER A 248 -0.47 -11.71 -9.43
N VAL A 249 -0.90 -10.49 -9.13
CA VAL A 249 -2.16 -9.90 -9.63
C VAL A 249 -1.91 -8.50 -10.19
N ALA A 250 -2.77 -8.09 -11.12
CA ALA A 250 -2.68 -6.77 -11.75
C ALA A 250 -3.32 -5.71 -10.85
N LEU A 251 -2.83 -4.47 -10.96
CA LEU A 251 -3.32 -3.34 -10.19
C LEU A 251 -3.32 -2.07 -11.04
N ILE A 252 -4.45 -1.35 -11.02
CA ILE A 252 -4.48 0.08 -11.32
C ILE A 252 -4.57 0.81 -9.99
N LEU A 253 -3.59 1.67 -9.72
CA LEU A 253 -3.58 2.57 -8.59
C LEU A 253 -3.66 4.01 -9.12
N PRO A 254 -4.86 4.61 -9.20
CA PRO A 254 -5.04 5.94 -9.76
C PRO A 254 -4.21 7.03 -9.08
N HIS A 255 -4.06 8.16 -9.76
CA HIS A 255 -3.57 9.37 -9.12
C HIS A 255 -4.44 9.71 -7.89
N LYS A 256 -3.86 10.22 -6.79
CA LYS A 256 -4.53 10.45 -5.47
C LYS A 256 -5.82 11.28 -5.56
N SER A 257 -5.98 11.99 -6.67
CA SER A 257 -7.11 12.87 -6.95
C SER A 257 -8.19 12.27 -7.86
N LEU A 258 -8.06 11.02 -8.33
CA LEU A 258 -9.10 10.42 -9.19
C LEU A 258 -10.25 9.85 -8.36
N ILE A 259 -9.98 8.88 -7.49
CA ILE A 259 -10.99 8.22 -6.66
C ILE A 259 -10.68 8.41 -5.17
N GLY A 260 -11.70 8.76 -4.39
CA GLY A 260 -11.58 9.00 -2.97
C GLY A 260 -11.29 7.74 -2.15
N PHE A 261 -10.91 7.96 -0.89
CA PHE A 261 -10.81 6.92 0.14
C PHE A 261 -11.34 7.44 1.49
N ASP A 262 -11.09 8.70 1.82
CA ASP A 262 -11.29 9.23 3.18
C ASP A 262 -12.77 9.50 3.52
N GLY A 263 -13.67 9.46 2.52
CA GLY A 263 -15.08 9.82 2.64
C GLY A 263 -15.98 8.83 3.40
N GLY A 264 -15.48 7.63 3.67
CA GLY A 264 -16.18 6.58 4.44
C GLY A 264 -15.22 5.47 4.85
N ALA A 265 -14.01 5.83 5.28
CA ALA A 265 -13.01 4.83 5.63
C ALA A 265 -12.05 5.30 6.73
N ILE A 266 -11.36 4.33 7.32
CA ILE A 266 -10.31 4.53 8.31
C ILE A 266 -8.95 4.65 7.58
N GLY A 267 -8.42 5.87 7.52
CA GLY A 267 -7.10 6.21 6.95
C GLY A 267 -5.95 6.19 7.94
N ALA A 268 -4.73 6.15 7.41
CA ALA A 268 -3.47 6.35 8.13
C ALA A 268 -2.87 7.74 7.88
N ASP A 269 -2.92 8.23 6.63
CA ASP A 269 -2.29 9.48 6.22
C ASP A 269 -3.02 10.07 5.00
N ILE A 270 -4.08 10.84 5.29
CA ILE A 270 -5.02 11.47 4.33
C ILE A 270 -4.35 12.10 3.10
N TYR A 271 -3.11 12.60 3.23
CA TYR A 271 -2.41 13.19 2.10
C TYR A 271 -2.07 12.14 1.05
N CYS A 272 -1.63 10.95 1.47
CA CYS A 272 -1.11 9.90 0.59
C CYS A 272 -2.10 8.75 0.35
N ASP A 273 -2.98 8.45 1.29
CA ASP A 273 -3.97 7.36 1.21
C ASP A 273 -4.83 7.45 -0.06
N ARG A 274 -4.91 6.39 -0.86
CA ARG A 274 -5.69 6.35 -2.10
C ARG A 274 -6.22 4.96 -2.42
N SER A 275 -7.43 4.88 -2.96
CA SER A 275 -8.04 3.61 -3.37
C SER A 275 -7.32 3.01 -4.59
N GLY A 276 -7.14 1.69 -4.61
CA GLY A 276 -6.50 0.94 -5.70
C GLY A 276 -7.27 -0.33 -6.06
N ILE A 277 -7.27 -0.67 -7.35
CA ILE A 277 -8.13 -1.69 -7.95
C ILE A 277 -7.29 -2.90 -8.32
N ILE A 278 -7.60 -4.05 -7.75
CA ILE A 278 -6.81 -5.29 -7.88
C ILE A 278 -7.66 -6.35 -8.58
N CYS A 279 -7.19 -6.84 -9.73
CA CYS A 279 -7.84 -7.90 -10.52
C CYS A 279 -6.79 -8.87 -11.09
N ARG A 280 -7.24 -9.94 -11.77
CA ARG A 280 -6.31 -10.89 -12.42
C ARG A 280 -5.67 -10.35 -13.71
N THR A 281 -6.27 -9.34 -14.34
CA THR A 281 -5.80 -8.71 -15.59
C THR A 281 -5.91 -7.19 -15.50
N ILE A 282 -5.12 -6.46 -16.28
CA ILE A 282 -5.22 -5.00 -16.31
C ILE A 282 -6.52 -4.51 -16.98
N GLY A 283 -7.07 -5.30 -17.92
CA GLY A 283 -8.35 -5.02 -18.56
C GLY A 283 -9.52 -5.07 -17.58
N ASP A 284 -9.51 -6.01 -16.63
CA ASP A 284 -10.55 -6.08 -15.60
C ASP A 284 -10.41 -4.92 -14.59
N CYS A 285 -9.18 -4.55 -14.20
CA CYS A 285 -8.97 -3.35 -13.39
C CYS A 285 -9.53 -2.08 -14.05
N ALA A 286 -9.36 -1.94 -15.37
CA ALA A 286 -9.84 -0.78 -16.11
C ALA A 286 -11.38 -0.71 -16.19
N LYS A 287 -12.06 -1.86 -16.40
CA LYS A 287 -13.53 -1.94 -16.34
C LYS A 287 -14.07 -1.56 -14.96
N VAL A 288 -13.42 -2.01 -13.88
CA VAL A 288 -13.80 -1.63 -12.52
C VAL A 288 -13.59 -0.12 -12.31
N LEU A 289 -12.52 0.48 -12.82
CA LEU A 289 -12.30 1.93 -12.74
C LEU A 289 -13.35 2.74 -13.50
N ASP A 290 -13.78 2.25 -14.67
CA ASP A 290 -14.88 2.83 -15.43
C ASP A 290 -16.21 2.75 -14.64
N ALA A 291 -16.49 1.60 -14.01
CA ALA A 291 -17.70 1.42 -13.19
C ALA A 291 -17.68 2.23 -11.87
N LEU A 292 -16.52 2.62 -11.35
CA LEU A 292 -16.43 3.51 -10.18
C LEU A 292 -16.86 4.96 -10.48
N LYS A 293 -17.06 5.31 -11.75
CA LYS A 293 -17.52 6.63 -12.14
C LYS A 293 -19.04 6.75 -11.95
N ASP A 294 -19.44 7.79 -11.23
CA ASP A 294 -20.80 8.30 -11.18
C ASP A 294 -21.11 9.07 -12.50
N PRO A 295 -22.30 8.88 -13.12
CA PRO A 295 -22.62 9.54 -14.38
C PRO A 295 -22.72 11.08 -14.28
N ASP A 296 -23.15 11.62 -13.13
CA ASP A 296 -23.44 13.05 -12.94
C ASP A 296 -22.29 13.77 -12.20
N GLU A 297 -21.82 13.20 -11.09
CA GLU A 297 -20.80 13.77 -10.21
C GLU A 297 -19.38 13.27 -10.52
N GLY A 298 -19.23 12.25 -11.38
CA GLY A 298 -17.94 11.70 -11.81
C GLY A 298 -17.26 10.87 -10.71
N TYR A 299 -16.28 11.45 -10.02
CA TYR A 299 -15.58 10.77 -8.92
C TYR A 299 -15.52 11.63 -7.64
N TYR A 300 -16.39 12.64 -7.56
CA TYR A 300 -16.46 13.54 -6.41
C TYR A 300 -17.07 12.85 -5.18
N ASP A 301 -16.35 12.83 -4.06
CA ASP A 301 -16.90 12.45 -2.74
C ASP A 301 -16.90 13.68 -1.83
N PRO A 302 -18.07 14.21 -1.41
CA PRO A 302 -18.16 15.41 -0.58
C PRO A 302 -17.55 15.25 0.83
N ARG A 303 -17.18 14.03 1.25
CA ARG A 303 -16.51 13.75 2.53
C ARG A 303 -14.98 13.58 2.37
N ASP A 304 -14.43 13.49 1.15
CA ASP A 304 -13.00 13.42 0.83
C ASP A 304 -12.53 14.67 0.04
N PRO A 305 -11.74 15.58 0.65
CA PRO A 305 -11.33 16.81 -0.01
C PRO A 305 -10.40 16.61 -1.22
N PHE A 306 -9.74 15.46 -1.36
CA PHE A 306 -8.81 15.21 -2.48
C PHE A 306 -9.50 14.92 -3.81
N THR A 307 -10.82 14.68 -3.78
CA THR A 307 -11.68 14.54 -4.97
C THR A 307 -12.13 15.88 -5.57
N THR A 308 -11.75 17.02 -4.97
CA THR A 308 -12.11 18.39 -5.43
C THR A 308 -11.28 18.85 -6.64
N VAL A 309 -11.34 18.10 -7.75
CA VAL A 309 -10.29 18.16 -8.79
C VAL A 309 -10.74 18.80 -10.11
N PRO A 310 -9.82 19.46 -10.84
CA PRO A 310 -10.11 19.92 -12.19
C PRO A 310 -10.49 18.75 -13.10
N ARG A 311 -11.71 18.78 -13.66
CA ARG A 311 -12.25 17.71 -14.52
C ARG A 311 -11.39 17.42 -15.77
N SER A 312 -10.47 18.32 -16.13
CA SER A 312 -9.46 18.13 -17.19
C SER A 312 -8.36 17.11 -16.86
N SER A 313 -8.28 16.60 -15.63
CA SER A 313 -7.27 15.62 -15.22
C SER A 313 -7.63 14.15 -15.51
N GLY A 314 -8.89 13.86 -15.86
CA GLY A 314 -9.34 12.52 -16.23
C GLY A 314 -9.43 12.31 -17.74
N LEU A 315 -9.40 11.05 -18.19
CA LEU A 315 -9.62 10.71 -19.60
C LEU A 315 -11.07 11.02 -20.01
N GLY A 316 -11.24 11.57 -21.21
CA GLY A 316 -12.55 11.80 -21.84
C GLY A 316 -13.21 10.54 -22.43
N THR A 317 -12.59 9.37 -22.25
CA THR A 317 -13.02 8.07 -22.79
C THR A 317 -12.83 6.99 -21.71
N PRO A 318 -13.64 5.91 -21.70
CA PRO A 318 -13.43 4.77 -20.80
C PRO A 318 -11.99 4.24 -20.79
N PHE A 319 -11.48 3.91 -19.61
CA PHE A 319 -10.16 3.33 -19.40
C PHE A 319 -10.01 1.97 -20.09
N ALA A 320 -11.07 1.13 -20.06
CA ALA A 320 -11.08 -0.19 -20.68
C ALA A 320 -10.84 -0.15 -22.21
N ASN A 321 -11.18 0.96 -22.88
CA ASN A 321 -10.91 1.14 -24.31
C ASN A 321 -9.41 1.12 -24.66
N HIS A 322 -8.54 1.32 -23.67
CA HIS A 322 -7.08 1.39 -23.84
C HIS A 322 -6.35 0.11 -23.40
N THR A 323 -7.07 -0.93 -22.95
CA THR A 323 -6.49 -2.20 -22.48
C THR A 323 -6.48 -3.33 -23.53
N GLY A 324 -6.72 -3.03 -24.80
CA GLY A 324 -6.87 -4.01 -25.88
C GLY A 324 -5.61 -4.26 -26.73
N MET A 325 -4.41 -3.85 -26.30
CA MET A 325 -3.23 -3.92 -27.17
C MET A 325 -2.70 -5.36 -27.34
N THR A 326 -2.28 -5.68 -28.58
CA THR A 326 -1.73 -7.00 -28.89
C THR A 326 -0.31 -7.15 -28.35
N GLY A 327 0.00 -8.32 -27.77
CA GLY A 327 1.37 -8.70 -27.41
C GLY A 327 2.24 -9.19 -28.57
N ALA A 328 1.94 -8.75 -29.80
CA ALA A 328 2.64 -9.14 -31.01
C ALA A 328 4.00 -8.43 -31.14
N PRO A 329 4.99 -9.01 -31.85
CA PRO A 329 6.29 -8.37 -32.02
C PRO A 329 6.18 -6.97 -32.63
N GLY A 330 6.84 -5.99 -32.00
CA GLY A 330 6.83 -4.59 -32.44
C GLY A 330 5.56 -3.79 -32.13
N SER A 331 4.63 -4.27 -31.29
CA SER A 331 3.39 -3.54 -30.99
C SER A 331 3.57 -2.25 -30.16
N LEU A 332 4.73 -2.05 -29.53
CA LEU A 332 5.15 -0.80 -28.89
C LEU A 332 6.20 -0.03 -29.72
N LYS A 333 6.35 -0.35 -31.01
CA LYS A 333 7.29 0.37 -31.89
C LYS A 333 6.93 1.85 -31.99
N GLY A 334 7.86 2.69 -31.58
CA GLY A 334 7.71 4.15 -31.54
C GLY A 334 7.39 4.70 -30.14
N ILE A 335 7.08 3.83 -29.17
CA ILE A 335 6.96 4.20 -27.76
C ILE A 335 8.36 4.28 -27.13
N ARG A 336 8.62 5.31 -26.34
CA ARG A 336 9.86 5.49 -25.54
C ARG A 336 9.57 5.28 -24.06
N ILE A 337 10.28 4.35 -23.43
CA ILE A 337 10.07 3.96 -22.03
C ILE A 337 11.34 4.21 -21.21
N GLY A 338 11.22 5.01 -20.15
CA GLY A 338 12.30 5.30 -19.20
C GLY A 338 12.42 4.25 -18.09
N ILE A 339 13.56 3.57 -17.99
CA ILE A 339 13.87 2.62 -16.91
C ILE A 339 14.41 3.38 -15.70
N ILE A 340 13.75 3.24 -14.54
CA ILE A 340 14.22 3.81 -13.26
C ILE A 340 15.21 2.84 -12.59
N ARG A 341 16.50 2.96 -12.90
CA ARG A 341 17.57 2.07 -12.38
C ARG A 341 17.78 2.19 -10.88
N GLU A 342 17.40 3.29 -10.26
CA GLU A 342 17.40 3.45 -8.80
C GLU A 342 16.49 2.42 -8.10
N SER A 343 15.51 1.83 -8.79
CA SER A 343 14.69 0.70 -8.28
C SER A 343 15.39 -0.67 -8.31
N MET A 344 16.57 -0.74 -8.92
CA MET A 344 17.35 -1.96 -9.17
C MET A 344 18.73 -1.97 -8.50
N VAL A 345 19.20 -0.85 -7.94
CA VAL A 345 20.45 -0.82 -7.16
C VAL A 345 20.31 -1.45 -5.77
N PHE A 346 21.41 -1.95 -5.21
CA PHE A 346 21.46 -2.55 -3.88
C PHE A 346 22.89 -2.49 -3.30
N PRO A 347 23.08 -2.67 -1.98
CA PRO A 347 24.41 -2.65 -1.37
C PRO A 347 25.34 -3.72 -1.93
N ALA A 348 26.60 -3.35 -2.18
CA ALA A 348 27.62 -4.27 -2.66
C ALA A 348 27.77 -5.48 -1.72
N GLY A 349 27.76 -6.68 -2.28
CA GLY A 349 27.84 -7.94 -1.53
C GLY A 349 26.51 -8.51 -1.05
N SER A 350 25.39 -7.77 -1.18
CA SER A 350 24.07 -8.36 -0.91
C SER A 350 23.65 -9.31 -2.04
N LYS A 351 23.19 -10.51 -1.68
CA LYS A 351 22.62 -11.49 -2.61
C LYS A 351 21.08 -11.54 -2.61
N THR A 352 20.43 -10.89 -1.64
CA THR A 352 18.96 -10.89 -1.50
C THR A 352 18.26 -10.39 -2.76
N GLU A 353 18.76 -9.29 -3.31
CA GLU A 353 18.18 -8.56 -4.44
C GLU A 353 18.50 -9.19 -5.79
N THR A 354 19.68 -9.84 -5.91
CA THR A 354 20.25 -10.27 -7.19
C THR A 354 19.28 -11.11 -8.04
N PRO A 355 18.58 -12.15 -7.52
CA PRO A 355 17.68 -12.96 -8.34
C PRO A 355 16.57 -12.15 -9.01
N ILE A 356 15.93 -11.22 -8.26
CA ILE A 356 14.82 -10.42 -8.77
C ILE A 356 15.32 -9.30 -9.67
N VAL A 357 16.41 -8.63 -9.31
CA VAL A 357 16.99 -7.55 -10.14
C VAL A 357 17.47 -8.09 -11.48
N THR A 358 18.18 -9.22 -11.50
CA THR A 358 18.62 -9.85 -12.76
C THR A 358 17.42 -10.25 -13.63
N ALA A 359 16.42 -10.92 -13.05
CA ALA A 359 15.22 -11.33 -13.78
C ALA A 359 14.42 -10.14 -14.32
N ALA A 360 14.27 -9.06 -13.54
CA ALA A 360 13.55 -7.86 -13.94
C ALA A 360 14.30 -7.05 -15.02
N ALA A 361 15.63 -6.95 -14.93
CA ALA A 361 16.45 -6.28 -15.95
C ALA A 361 16.38 -7.03 -17.30
N GLN A 362 16.43 -8.36 -17.25
CA GLN A 362 16.25 -9.22 -18.43
C GLN A 362 14.83 -9.07 -19.01
N GLU A 363 13.78 -9.15 -18.18
CA GLU A 363 12.38 -9.03 -18.61
C GLU A 363 12.08 -7.69 -19.30
N ILE A 364 12.59 -6.57 -18.76
CA ILE A 364 12.45 -5.26 -19.41
C ILE A 364 13.11 -5.25 -20.79
N LYS A 365 14.34 -5.78 -20.90
CA LYS A 365 15.11 -5.76 -22.15
C LYS A 365 14.47 -6.67 -23.21
N GLU A 366 14.23 -7.94 -22.88
CA GLU A 366 13.74 -8.94 -23.83
C GLU A 366 12.28 -8.72 -24.21
N VAL A 367 11.41 -8.32 -23.26
CA VAL A 367 9.96 -8.21 -23.52
C VAL A 367 9.57 -6.82 -23.99
N LEU A 368 9.94 -5.74 -23.27
CA LEU A 368 9.57 -4.37 -23.67
C LEU A 368 10.43 -3.89 -24.85
N GLY A 369 11.74 -4.12 -24.79
CA GLY A 369 12.69 -3.78 -25.84
C GLY A 369 12.59 -4.70 -27.06
N ASP A 370 13.19 -5.88 -26.98
CA ASP A 370 13.43 -6.74 -28.15
C ASP A 370 12.14 -7.29 -28.79
N LYS A 371 11.20 -7.79 -27.97
CA LYS A 371 9.94 -8.34 -28.45
C LYS A 371 8.95 -7.25 -28.85
N LEU A 372 8.60 -6.34 -27.92
CA LEU A 372 7.54 -5.34 -28.15
C LEU A 372 8.03 -4.13 -28.96
N GLY A 373 9.34 -3.91 -29.07
CA GLY A 373 9.92 -2.87 -29.91
C GLY A 373 9.89 -1.45 -29.31
N ALA A 374 9.70 -1.32 -28.00
CA ALA A 374 9.81 -0.04 -27.33
C ALA A 374 11.28 0.43 -27.29
N ALA A 375 11.50 1.72 -27.49
CA ALA A 375 12.81 2.32 -27.31
C ALA A 375 13.07 2.54 -25.80
N LEU A 376 14.03 1.80 -25.25
CA LEU A 376 14.39 1.85 -23.83
C LEU A 376 15.43 2.93 -23.56
N VAL A 377 15.20 3.73 -22.52
CA VAL A 377 16.10 4.79 -22.06
C VAL A 377 16.32 4.63 -20.55
N GLU A 378 17.54 4.61 -20.03
CA GLU A 378 17.80 4.35 -18.59
C GLU A 378 18.30 5.58 -17.82
N SER A 379 17.83 5.73 -16.57
CA SER A 379 18.41 6.67 -15.60
C SER A 379 19.79 6.22 -15.15
N SER A 380 20.59 7.16 -14.62
CA SER A 380 21.89 6.85 -14.03
C SER A 380 21.82 6.79 -12.50
N ASP A 381 22.59 5.88 -11.90
CA ASP A 381 22.87 5.84 -10.46
C ASP A 381 24.32 5.35 -10.27
N PRO A 382 25.10 5.89 -9.31
CA PRO A 382 26.48 5.45 -9.06
C PRO A 382 26.64 3.95 -8.72
N LEU A 383 25.57 3.29 -8.28
CA LEU A 383 25.55 1.84 -7.97
C LEU A 383 24.99 0.98 -9.11
N TRP A 384 24.64 1.57 -10.26
CA TRP A 384 24.15 0.85 -11.44
C TRP A 384 25.24 0.74 -12.52
N GLU A 385 25.53 -0.49 -12.96
CA GLU A 385 26.37 -0.71 -14.14
C GLU A 385 25.55 -0.46 -15.41
N ARG A 386 25.88 0.63 -16.12
CA ARG A 386 25.21 1.07 -17.35
C ARG A 386 25.17 -0.05 -18.40
N ASP A 387 24.01 -0.26 -19.02
CA ASP A 387 23.89 -1.14 -20.19
C ASP A 387 24.28 -0.34 -21.45
N PRO A 388 25.40 -0.66 -22.15
CA PRO A 388 25.84 0.09 -23.31
C PRO A 388 24.89 -0.06 -24.52
N ALA A 389 23.95 -1.01 -24.49
CA ALA A 389 22.92 -1.17 -25.51
C ALA A 389 21.65 -0.33 -25.25
N VAL A 390 21.55 0.34 -24.10
CA VAL A 390 20.39 1.18 -23.73
C VAL A 390 20.79 2.67 -23.84
N GLU A 391 19.86 3.48 -24.35
CA GLU A 391 20.04 4.94 -24.40
C GLU A 391 20.09 5.48 -22.96
N SER A 392 21.01 6.37 -22.61
CA SER A 392 20.95 7.01 -21.28
C SER A 392 20.06 8.24 -21.32
N MET A 393 19.31 8.47 -20.24
CA MET A 393 18.60 9.72 -20.04
C MET A 393 19.59 10.88 -20.09
N LYS A 394 19.25 11.91 -20.89
CA LYS A 394 19.92 13.20 -20.92
C LYS A 394 19.68 13.98 -19.62
N THR A 395 18.44 13.95 -19.13
CA THR A 395 18.04 14.54 -17.85
C THR A 395 17.46 13.43 -17.00
N ASP A 396 18.25 12.84 -16.12
CA ASP A 396 17.78 11.82 -15.18
C ASP A 396 17.14 12.44 -13.93
N PHE A 397 16.69 11.59 -13.00
CA PHE A 397 16.04 12.06 -11.77
C PHE A 397 16.98 12.88 -10.89
N ARG A 398 18.28 12.60 -10.90
CA ARG A 398 19.28 13.33 -10.09
C ARG A 398 19.49 14.75 -10.61
N SER A 399 19.61 14.92 -11.94
CA SER A 399 19.60 16.24 -12.58
C SER A 399 18.29 16.99 -12.34
N ALA A 400 17.14 16.32 -12.52
CA ALA A 400 15.83 16.93 -12.29
C ALA A 400 15.64 17.38 -10.83
N ILE A 401 16.04 16.57 -9.83
CA ILE A 401 16.01 16.94 -8.41
C ILE A 401 16.93 18.15 -8.16
N ALA A 402 18.15 18.15 -8.68
CA ALA A 402 19.10 19.26 -8.51
C ALA A 402 18.54 20.60 -9.04
N ARG A 403 17.83 20.56 -10.17
CA ARG A 403 17.16 21.71 -10.79
C ARG A 403 15.90 22.19 -10.06
N LEU A 404 15.17 21.29 -9.40
CA LEU A 404 13.84 21.58 -8.85
C LEU A 404 13.82 21.79 -7.32
N VAL A 405 14.70 21.13 -6.56
CA VAL A 405 14.84 21.33 -5.10
C VAL A 405 14.98 22.83 -4.72
N PRO A 406 15.82 23.64 -5.38
CA PRO A 406 15.94 25.09 -5.11
C PRO A 406 14.61 25.87 -5.11
N VAL A 407 13.63 25.42 -5.89
CA VAL A 407 12.35 26.12 -6.11
C VAL A 407 11.23 25.54 -5.25
N PHE A 408 11.15 24.20 -5.15
CA PHE A 408 10.01 23.51 -4.56
C PHE A 408 10.23 23.04 -3.12
N MET A 409 11.49 22.78 -2.71
CA MET A 409 11.80 22.25 -1.38
C MET A 409 13.25 22.54 -0.95
N PRO A 410 13.71 23.82 -0.91
CA PRO A 410 15.11 24.15 -0.65
C PRO A 410 15.59 23.71 0.73
N GLU A 411 14.70 23.57 1.71
CA GLU A 411 15.00 23.04 3.05
C GLU A 411 15.54 21.60 3.03
N LEU A 412 15.33 20.88 1.93
CA LEU A 412 15.78 19.50 1.76
C LEU A 412 17.29 19.35 1.92
N LEU A 413 18.10 20.26 1.36
CA LEU A 413 19.56 20.18 1.50
C LEU A 413 20.06 20.50 2.93
N PHE A 414 19.23 21.13 3.75
CA PHE A 414 19.52 21.43 5.16
C PHE A 414 19.10 20.31 6.13
N ARG A 415 18.62 19.16 5.61
CA ARG A 415 18.26 18.02 6.46
C ARG A 415 19.48 17.42 7.16
N LEU A 416 19.26 16.93 8.37
CA LEU A 416 20.24 16.19 9.15
C LEU A 416 19.91 14.69 9.15
N GLY A 417 20.94 13.85 9.18
CA GLY A 417 20.81 12.41 9.41
C GLY A 417 20.48 12.05 10.85
N PRO A 418 20.24 10.76 11.16
CA PRO A 418 19.94 10.29 12.52
C PRO A 418 21.08 10.51 13.54
N ASP A 419 22.31 10.68 13.05
CA ASP A 419 23.51 11.06 13.83
C ASP A 419 23.60 12.57 14.11
N GLY A 420 22.64 13.34 13.60
CA GLY A 420 22.61 14.80 13.70
C GLY A 420 23.58 15.53 12.78
N GLN A 421 24.27 14.85 11.85
CA GLN A 421 25.14 15.47 10.86
C GLN A 421 24.38 15.87 9.59
N PRO A 422 24.89 16.78 8.74
CA PRO A 422 24.28 17.10 7.46
C PRO A 422 24.09 15.87 6.58
N LEU A 423 22.85 15.65 6.12
CA LEU A 423 22.51 14.54 5.21
C LEU A 423 23.24 14.69 3.87
N PHE A 424 23.44 15.92 3.42
CA PHE A 424 24.15 16.27 2.18
C PHE A 424 25.50 16.91 2.53
N GLN A 425 26.51 16.07 2.74
CA GLN A 425 27.81 16.49 3.28
C GLN A 425 28.54 17.45 2.33
N GLU A 426 28.46 17.24 1.02
CA GLU A 426 29.09 18.11 0.01
C GLU A 426 28.44 19.49 -0.06
N PHE A 427 27.14 19.59 0.22
CA PHE A 427 26.46 20.89 0.36
C PHE A 427 27.01 21.64 1.59
N ALA A 428 26.99 21.00 2.76
CA ALA A 428 27.53 21.58 4.00
C ALA A 428 29.04 21.90 3.89
N ALA A 429 29.82 21.12 3.14
CA ALA A 429 31.23 21.39 2.91
C ALA A 429 31.48 22.63 2.02
N ALA A 430 30.55 22.94 1.11
CA ALA A 430 30.67 24.02 0.13
C ALA A 430 30.16 25.38 0.65
N ILE A 431 29.14 25.39 1.51
CA ILE A 431 28.51 26.62 1.99
C ILE A 431 29.19 27.23 3.22
N LEU A 432 28.99 28.53 3.39
CA LEU A 432 29.31 29.28 4.61
C LEU A 432 28.54 28.71 5.84
N PRO A 433 29.06 28.90 7.07
CA PRO A 433 28.37 28.52 8.31
C PRO A 433 26.92 29.05 8.35
N THR A 434 25.97 28.11 8.31
CA THR A 434 24.52 28.35 8.21
C THR A 434 23.78 27.45 9.21
N GLU A 435 22.66 27.93 9.75
CA GLU A 435 21.81 27.15 10.64
C GLU A 435 20.94 26.17 9.84
N PHE A 436 21.07 24.86 10.11
CA PHE A 436 20.30 23.79 9.45
C PHE A 436 19.03 23.44 10.22
N MET A 437 19.10 23.55 11.55
CA MET A 437 18.02 23.41 12.52
C MET A 437 18.30 24.35 13.69
N PRO A 438 17.30 24.73 14.52
CA PRO A 438 17.51 25.62 15.66
C PRO A 438 18.72 25.21 16.55
N GLY A 439 19.69 26.10 16.67
CA GLY A 439 20.94 25.90 17.42
C GLY A 439 21.99 25.00 16.76
N LYS A 440 21.75 24.48 15.55
CA LYS A 440 22.66 23.58 14.81
C LYS A 440 23.20 24.25 13.55
N ILE A 441 24.41 24.80 13.67
CA ILE A 441 25.13 25.47 12.58
C ILE A 441 26.12 24.49 11.94
N PHE A 442 26.05 24.37 10.61
CA PHE A 442 27.00 23.62 9.77
C PHE A 442 27.43 24.47 8.58
N GLY A 443 28.57 24.15 7.98
CA GLY A 443 29.16 24.96 6.91
C GLY A 443 30.68 25.10 7.13
N SER A 444 31.47 24.67 6.17
CA SER A 444 32.94 24.83 6.19
C SER A 444 33.51 25.51 4.95
N GLY A 445 32.64 25.87 3.99
CA GLY A 445 33.03 26.45 2.72
C GLY A 445 32.85 27.96 2.69
N THR A 446 32.75 28.50 1.48
CA THR A 446 32.81 29.95 1.19
C THR A 446 31.66 30.45 0.33
N ILE A 447 30.79 29.55 -0.17
CA ILE A 447 29.67 29.89 -1.04
C ILE A 447 28.45 30.26 -0.17
N GLN A 448 27.68 31.29 -0.53
CA GLN A 448 26.39 31.52 0.13
C GLN A 448 25.42 30.39 -0.23
N PRO A 449 24.54 29.93 0.68
CA PRO A 449 23.59 28.85 0.35
C PRO A 449 22.74 29.17 -0.90
N ILE A 450 22.33 30.42 -1.08
CA ILE A 450 21.58 30.86 -2.27
C ILE A 450 22.42 30.74 -3.56
N ASP A 451 23.70 31.11 -3.52
CA ASP A 451 24.60 30.99 -4.68
C ASP A 451 24.90 29.52 -5.02
N TYR A 452 24.97 28.65 -4.00
CA TYR A 452 25.04 27.20 -4.19
C TYR A 452 23.79 26.69 -4.89
N PHE A 453 22.59 27.07 -4.45
CA PHE A 453 21.33 26.66 -5.09
C PHE A 453 21.22 27.13 -6.54
N VAL A 454 21.65 28.36 -6.87
CA VAL A 454 21.68 28.84 -8.26
C VAL A 454 22.70 28.04 -9.09
N ALA A 455 23.90 27.78 -8.55
CA ALA A 455 24.90 26.98 -9.25
C ALA A 455 24.48 25.51 -9.43
N LEU A 456 23.75 24.93 -8.48
CA LEU A 456 23.16 23.59 -8.57
C LEU A 456 22.05 23.54 -9.62
N ALA A 457 21.16 24.55 -9.63
CA ALA A 457 20.05 24.64 -10.59
C ALA A 457 20.53 24.83 -12.04
N ASP A 458 21.63 25.56 -12.23
CA ASP A 458 22.27 25.76 -13.54
C ASP A 458 23.22 24.59 -13.93
N GLU A 459 23.29 23.53 -13.13
CA GLU A 459 24.23 22.39 -13.30
C GLU A 459 25.72 22.83 -13.39
N ARG A 460 26.05 23.99 -12.82
CA ARG A 460 27.41 24.57 -12.76
C ARG A 460 28.31 23.95 -11.68
N ILE A 461 27.71 23.18 -10.76
CA ILE A 461 28.40 22.37 -9.75
C ILE A 461 27.80 20.96 -9.72
N ALA A 462 28.59 19.97 -9.30
CA ALA A 462 28.09 18.63 -9.07
C ALA A 462 27.15 18.59 -7.86
N SER A 463 26.01 17.91 -8.00
CA SER A 463 25.08 17.63 -6.90
C SER A 463 25.74 16.74 -5.82
N PRO A 464 25.34 16.83 -4.54
CA PRO A 464 25.76 15.88 -3.50
C PRO A 464 25.51 14.43 -3.92
N VAL A 465 26.42 13.49 -3.69
CA VAL A 465 26.40 12.14 -4.30
C VAL A 465 25.12 11.37 -3.98
N ASN A 466 24.56 11.56 -2.78
CA ASN A 466 23.33 10.92 -2.32
C ASN A 466 22.03 11.69 -2.65
N LEU A 467 22.09 12.81 -3.38
CA LEU A 467 20.88 13.48 -3.89
C LEU A 467 20.26 12.66 -5.03
N ASN A 468 19.29 11.81 -4.69
CA ASN A 468 18.56 10.91 -5.59
C ASN A 468 17.13 10.63 -5.09
N ILE A 469 16.33 9.90 -5.88
CA ILE A 469 14.91 9.61 -5.55
C ILE A 469 14.70 8.69 -4.35
N ALA A 470 15.74 8.12 -3.74
CA ALA A 470 15.62 7.34 -2.50
C ALA A 470 15.79 8.26 -1.28
N THR A 471 16.85 9.06 -1.24
CA THR A 471 17.20 9.92 -0.09
C THR A 471 16.16 11.01 0.17
N ILE A 472 15.52 11.56 -0.87
CA ILE A 472 14.55 12.66 -0.71
C ILE A 472 13.22 12.23 -0.07
N GLN A 473 12.92 10.93 -0.02
CA GLN A 473 11.61 10.40 0.37
C GLN A 473 11.35 10.39 1.88
N GLN A 474 12.37 10.66 2.70
CA GLN A 474 12.21 10.75 4.15
C GLN A 474 11.33 11.97 4.49
N GLN A 475 10.17 11.69 5.08
CA GLN A 475 9.21 12.68 5.57
C GLN A 475 9.22 12.65 7.09
N GLU A 476 8.99 13.80 7.71
CA GLU A 476 8.61 13.86 9.12
C GLU A 476 7.21 13.25 9.32
N LEU A 477 6.93 12.67 10.48
CA LEU A 477 5.58 12.13 10.73
C LEU A 477 4.57 13.26 10.87
N ALA A 478 3.48 13.24 10.08
CA ALA A 478 2.39 14.20 10.21
C ALA A 478 1.43 13.76 11.32
N MET A 479 1.02 14.69 12.17
CA MET A 479 0.12 14.42 13.30
C MET A 479 -1.36 14.19 12.88
N THR A 480 -1.65 14.04 11.58
CA THR A 480 -3.01 14.00 11.04
C THR A 480 -3.75 12.70 11.28
N PHE A 481 -3.09 11.59 11.63
CA PHE A 481 -3.78 10.36 12.04
C PHE A 481 -4.71 10.61 13.24
N ARG A 482 -4.24 11.39 14.22
CA ARG A 482 -5.01 11.80 15.40
C ARG A 482 -6.22 12.68 15.10
N TYR A 483 -6.20 13.39 13.96
CA TYR A 483 -7.36 14.14 13.45
C TYR A 483 -8.34 13.23 12.71
N HIS A 484 -7.82 12.31 11.87
CA HIS A 484 -8.63 11.52 10.96
C HIS A 484 -9.51 10.50 11.68
N ILE A 485 -8.97 9.81 12.70
CA ILE A 485 -9.71 8.79 13.44
C ILE A 485 -10.96 9.37 14.14
N PRO A 486 -10.89 10.45 14.97
CA PRO A 486 -12.09 11.07 15.54
C PRO A 486 -13.03 11.67 14.48
N GLN A 487 -12.51 12.18 13.35
CA GLN A 487 -13.36 12.67 12.27
C GLN A 487 -14.21 11.53 11.67
N TYR A 488 -13.60 10.37 11.39
CA TYR A 488 -14.32 9.18 10.93
C TYR A 488 -15.36 8.71 11.97
N LEU A 489 -14.93 8.52 13.23
CA LEU A 489 -15.80 8.02 14.31
C LEU A 489 -17.01 8.94 14.56
N SER A 490 -16.79 10.26 14.65
CA SER A 490 -17.87 11.23 14.85
C SER A 490 -18.82 11.34 13.65
N ARG A 491 -18.32 11.21 12.41
CA ARG A 491 -19.17 11.13 11.20
C ARG A 491 -20.03 9.86 11.21
N ARG A 492 -19.44 8.69 11.50
CA ARG A 492 -20.15 7.40 11.59
C ARG A 492 -21.22 7.42 12.68
N ALA A 493 -20.93 7.97 13.85
CA ALA A 493 -21.91 8.12 14.92
C ALA A 493 -23.01 9.13 14.59
N ALA A 494 -22.71 10.19 13.83
CA ALA A 494 -23.72 11.11 13.31
C ALA A 494 -24.65 10.46 12.28
N ASP A 495 -24.10 9.62 11.39
CA ASP A 495 -24.89 8.83 10.44
C ASP A 495 -25.84 7.87 11.19
N TRP A 496 -25.36 7.15 12.22
CA TRP A 496 -26.22 6.32 13.08
C TRP A 496 -27.29 7.11 13.85
N LYS A 497 -26.94 8.29 14.36
CA LYS A 497 -27.86 9.20 15.06
C LYS A 497 -28.98 9.71 14.16
N ALA A 498 -28.69 9.96 12.87
CA ALA A 498 -29.72 10.32 11.89
C ALA A 498 -30.74 9.20 11.66
N MET A 499 -30.36 7.94 11.92
CA MET A 499 -31.23 6.75 11.85
C MET A 499 -31.88 6.38 13.18
N GLY A 500 -31.67 7.18 14.24
CA GLY A 500 -32.27 6.97 15.57
C GLY A 500 -31.50 6.01 16.48
N PHE A 501 -30.28 5.63 16.12
CA PHE A 501 -29.40 4.78 16.95
C PHE A 501 -28.29 5.61 17.60
N THR A 502 -27.66 5.05 18.64
CA THR A 502 -26.53 5.67 19.34
C THR A 502 -25.29 4.80 19.16
N GLU A 503 -24.21 5.42 18.69
CA GLU A 503 -22.85 4.88 18.76
C GLU A 503 -22.06 5.82 19.69
N SER A 504 -21.47 5.28 20.76
CA SER A 504 -20.72 6.02 21.76
C SER A 504 -19.21 6.04 21.50
N LEU A 505 -18.70 5.19 20.60
CA LEU A 505 -17.32 5.23 20.14
C LEU A 505 -17.12 6.39 19.14
N VAL A 506 -16.89 7.60 19.69
CA VAL A 506 -16.78 8.86 18.92
C VAL A 506 -15.39 9.51 18.93
N ASP A 507 -14.46 9.01 19.74
CA ASP A 507 -13.15 9.61 19.96
C ASP A 507 -12.01 8.59 20.15
N PHE A 508 -10.78 9.10 20.13
CA PHE A 508 -9.55 8.30 20.20
C PHE A 508 -9.34 7.63 21.58
N PRO A 509 -9.54 8.29 22.73
CA PRO A 509 -9.44 7.62 24.04
C PRO A 509 -10.42 6.46 24.19
N THR A 510 -11.67 6.61 23.73
CA THR A 510 -12.66 5.53 23.75
C THR A 510 -12.25 4.40 22.82
N LEU A 511 -11.67 4.69 21.64
CA LEU A 511 -11.12 3.66 20.75
C LEU A 511 -10.00 2.88 21.44
N ASN A 512 -9.03 3.57 22.04
CA ASN A 512 -7.92 2.95 22.76
C ASN A 512 -8.39 2.07 23.93
N GLN A 513 -9.34 2.55 24.72
CA GLN A 513 -9.91 1.80 25.84
C GLN A 513 -10.62 0.51 25.37
N ARG A 514 -11.23 0.55 24.19
CA ARG A 514 -12.06 -0.54 23.63
C ARG A 514 -11.35 -1.39 22.58
N SER A 515 -10.05 -1.20 22.35
CA SER A 515 -9.28 -1.94 21.34
C SER A 515 -8.26 -2.87 21.96
N LYS A 516 -7.93 -3.94 21.23
CA LYS A 516 -6.68 -4.67 21.42
C LYS A 516 -5.75 -4.46 20.23
N PHE A 517 -4.47 -4.70 20.49
CA PHE A 517 -3.40 -4.58 19.49
C PHE A 517 -2.53 -5.84 19.58
N TRP A 518 -2.24 -6.44 18.43
CA TRP A 518 -1.50 -7.70 18.32
C TRP A 518 -0.06 -7.57 18.89
N GLY A 519 0.47 -6.35 19.05
CA GLY A 519 1.81 -6.04 19.53
C GLY A 519 1.87 -4.92 20.58
N ASP A 520 2.88 -4.99 21.44
CA ASP A 520 3.15 -4.01 22.49
C ASP A 520 3.62 -2.66 21.90
N ASP A 521 4.30 -2.68 20.76
CA ASP A 521 4.70 -1.50 19.96
C ASP A 521 3.48 -0.67 19.55
N GLN A 522 2.45 -1.31 18.99
CA GLN A 522 1.25 -0.63 18.54
C GLN A 522 0.41 -0.13 19.72
N ARG A 523 0.37 -0.87 20.83
CA ARG A 523 -0.31 -0.41 22.07
C ARG A 523 0.34 0.86 22.62
N ALA A 524 1.67 0.95 22.63
CA ALA A 524 2.39 2.14 23.06
C ALA A 524 2.15 3.33 22.11
N ALA A 525 2.32 3.11 20.79
CA ALA A 525 2.09 4.12 19.77
C ALA A 525 0.67 4.69 19.80
N PHE A 526 -0.36 3.86 19.98
CA PHE A 526 -1.76 4.33 20.08
C PHE A 526 -2.01 5.19 21.33
N LYS A 527 -1.34 4.93 22.46
CA LYS A 527 -1.38 5.82 23.62
C LYS A 527 -0.65 7.14 23.37
N ASN A 528 0.50 7.11 22.71
CA ASN A 528 1.21 8.33 22.29
C ASN A 528 0.34 9.17 21.33
N TRP A 529 -0.36 8.53 20.38
CA TRP A 529 -1.36 9.19 19.53
C TRP A 529 -2.51 9.82 20.33
N GLU A 530 -2.98 9.20 21.40
CA GLU A 530 -4.04 9.77 22.27
C GLU A 530 -3.64 11.15 22.82
N GLU A 531 -2.37 11.28 23.23
CA GLU A 531 -1.73 12.44 23.83
C GLU A 531 -1.40 13.57 22.82
N VAL A 532 -1.43 13.27 21.51
CA VAL A 532 -1.29 14.29 20.45
C VAL A 532 -2.50 15.23 20.48
N THR A 533 -2.22 16.52 20.67
CA THR A 533 -3.22 17.59 20.86
C THR A 533 -3.14 18.70 19.82
N ASP A 534 -2.05 18.78 19.05
CA ASP A 534 -1.86 19.72 17.94
C ASP A 534 -1.68 18.93 16.64
N PRO A 535 -2.38 19.25 15.54
CA PRO A 535 -2.16 18.60 14.24
C PRO A 535 -0.86 19.04 13.55
N ARG A 536 -0.11 19.98 14.12
CA ARG A 536 1.23 20.41 13.67
C ARG A 536 2.32 19.70 14.46
N ASN A 537 3.50 19.57 13.85
CA ASN A 537 4.71 19.22 14.60
C ASN A 537 5.16 20.43 15.45
N PRO A 538 5.91 20.24 16.55
CA PRO A 538 6.43 21.33 17.38
C PRO A 538 7.11 22.46 16.61
N LEU A 539 7.05 23.68 17.15
CA LEU A 539 7.69 24.85 16.55
C LEU A 539 9.21 24.70 16.55
N GLY A 540 9.83 24.89 15.39
CA GLY A 540 11.27 24.66 15.18
C GLY A 540 11.62 23.26 14.67
N GLU A 541 10.65 22.34 14.64
CA GLU A 541 10.80 21.02 14.01
C GLU A 541 10.22 21.01 12.58
N ARG A 542 10.58 19.96 11.82
CA ARG A 542 10.06 19.71 10.48
C ARG A 542 8.55 19.52 10.52
N GLN A 543 7.84 20.09 9.56
CA GLN A 543 6.37 20.10 9.54
C GLN A 543 5.86 19.02 8.57
N GLY A 544 5.47 17.86 9.10
CA GLY A 544 5.17 16.66 8.31
C GLY A 544 4.03 16.84 7.30
N VAL A 545 3.04 17.70 7.60
CA VAL A 545 1.98 18.10 6.65
C VAL A 545 2.56 18.90 5.48
N THR A 546 3.34 19.93 5.77
CA THR A 546 3.98 20.80 4.78
C THR A 546 4.92 20.00 3.88
N GLU A 547 5.74 19.12 4.47
CA GLU A 547 6.67 18.28 3.71
C GLU A 547 5.95 17.33 2.73
N ARG A 548 4.77 16.79 3.08
CA ARG A 548 3.99 15.94 2.16
C ARG A 548 3.52 16.72 0.93
N ILE A 549 3.05 17.95 1.13
CA ILE A 549 2.56 18.81 0.06
C ILE A 549 3.72 19.26 -0.85
N MET A 550 4.83 19.72 -0.25
CA MET A 550 6.01 20.18 -1.00
C MET A 550 6.70 19.03 -1.74
N LEU A 551 6.89 17.87 -1.09
CA LEU A 551 7.47 16.69 -1.73
C LEU A 551 6.58 16.17 -2.86
N ARG A 552 5.25 16.17 -2.71
CA ARG A 552 4.34 15.79 -3.81
C ARG A 552 4.57 16.65 -5.04
N GLU A 553 4.56 17.97 -4.87
CA GLU A 553 4.76 18.88 -6.00
C GLU A 553 6.15 18.72 -6.61
N LEU A 554 7.21 18.65 -5.79
CA LEU A 554 8.58 18.38 -6.25
C LEU A 554 8.65 17.10 -7.09
N LEU A 555 8.16 15.97 -6.58
CA LEU A 555 8.26 14.68 -7.27
C LEU A 555 7.46 14.67 -8.58
N ARG A 556 6.26 15.26 -8.61
CA ARG A 556 5.50 15.43 -9.85
C ARG A 556 6.30 16.20 -10.89
N ARG A 557 6.95 17.31 -10.51
CA ARG A 557 7.79 18.10 -11.43
C ARG A 557 9.04 17.35 -11.87
N VAL A 558 9.66 16.57 -10.99
CA VAL A 558 10.80 15.70 -11.32
C VAL A 558 10.40 14.68 -12.39
N ASP A 559 9.32 13.93 -12.18
CA ASP A 559 8.86 12.93 -13.15
C ASP A 559 8.47 13.56 -14.50
N MET A 560 7.74 14.69 -14.47
CA MET A 560 7.38 15.43 -15.68
C MET A 560 8.61 15.94 -16.45
N MET A 561 9.62 16.46 -15.75
CA MET A 561 10.86 16.94 -16.38
C MET A 561 11.63 15.79 -17.04
N VAL A 562 11.76 14.65 -16.34
CA VAL A 562 12.40 13.45 -16.89
C VAL A 562 11.63 12.91 -18.10
N LEU A 563 10.30 12.86 -18.06
CA LEU A 563 9.47 12.45 -19.20
C LEU A 563 9.66 13.39 -20.40
N LEU A 564 9.53 14.71 -20.19
CA LEU A 564 9.53 15.70 -21.26
C LEU A 564 10.91 15.88 -21.93
N GLU A 565 11.99 16.00 -21.14
CA GLU A 565 13.32 16.31 -21.68
C GLU A 565 14.03 15.11 -22.33
N ASN A 566 13.58 13.89 -22.04
CA ASN A 566 14.02 12.66 -22.71
C ASN A 566 13.03 12.17 -23.78
N HIS A 567 11.90 12.88 -23.98
CA HIS A 567 10.81 12.50 -24.87
C HIS A 567 10.31 11.07 -24.62
N LEU A 568 9.88 10.79 -23.39
CA LEU A 568 9.37 9.48 -22.95
C LEU A 568 7.85 9.51 -22.87
N ASP A 569 7.23 8.39 -23.26
CA ASP A 569 5.79 8.17 -23.14
C ASP A 569 5.41 7.63 -21.75
N ALA A 570 6.31 6.88 -21.12
CA ALA A 570 6.14 6.31 -19.79
C ALA A 570 7.49 6.04 -19.09
N LEU A 571 7.43 5.79 -17.80
CA LEU A 571 8.51 5.22 -17.01
C LEU A 571 8.14 3.78 -16.57
N VAL A 572 9.14 2.91 -16.47
CA VAL A 572 9.03 1.55 -15.92
C VAL A 572 10.04 1.36 -14.79
N ARG A 573 9.63 0.65 -13.73
CA ARG A 573 10.49 0.31 -12.60
C ARG A 573 10.19 -1.08 -12.05
N LEU A 574 11.14 -1.66 -11.34
CA LEU A 574 10.90 -2.80 -10.47
C LEU A 574 10.12 -2.34 -9.22
N HIS A 575 9.08 -3.07 -8.79
CA HIS A 575 8.31 -2.67 -7.60
C HIS A 575 9.14 -2.76 -6.31
N THR A 576 9.83 -3.88 -6.13
CA THR A 576 10.74 -4.16 -5.01
C THR A 576 11.79 -5.17 -5.49
N PRO A 577 13.06 -5.05 -5.08
CA PRO A 577 14.07 -6.06 -5.36
C PRO A 577 14.00 -7.26 -4.39
N PHE A 578 13.12 -7.21 -3.39
CA PHE A 578 13.06 -8.22 -2.33
C PHE A 578 11.98 -9.28 -2.57
N PRO A 579 12.26 -10.56 -2.28
CA PRO A 579 11.21 -11.58 -2.22
C PRO A 579 10.30 -11.36 -1.01
N PRO A 580 9.08 -11.95 -1.00
CA PRO A 580 8.23 -12.04 0.17
C PRO A 580 9.01 -12.53 1.41
N ALA A 581 9.08 -11.72 2.47
CA ALA A 581 9.84 -12.05 3.66
C ALA A 581 9.21 -13.22 4.45
N LYS A 582 10.05 -14.02 5.13
CA LYS A 582 9.60 -15.11 6.01
C LYS A 582 8.80 -14.57 7.20
N ILE A 583 7.63 -15.17 7.47
CA ILE A 583 6.80 -14.90 8.65
C ILE A 583 7.61 -15.31 9.89
N GLY A 584 7.84 -14.37 10.80
CA GLY A 584 8.72 -14.55 11.96
C GLY A 584 10.20 -14.22 11.71
N GLY A 585 10.60 -13.86 10.49
CA GLY A 585 11.99 -13.53 10.15
C GLY A 585 12.43 -12.09 10.51
N PRO A 586 13.68 -11.71 10.18
CA PRO A 586 14.20 -10.34 10.24
C PRO A 586 13.77 -9.49 9.04
N SER A 587 13.96 -8.17 9.14
CA SER A 587 13.80 -7.21 8.03
C SER A 587 14.93 -7.38 7.01
N GLN A 588 14.89 -6.63 5.90
CA GLN A 588 16.05 -6.58 5.01
C GLN A 588 17.22 -5.84 5.65
N HIS A 589 18.44 -6.25 5.30
CA HIS A 589 19.64 -5.69 5.89
C HIS A 589 19.77 -4.17 5.63
N GLY A 590 20.22 -3.43 6.64
CA GLY A 590 20.41 -1.98 6.56
C GLY A 590 19.13 -1.13 6.60
N ILE A 591 17.93 -1.74 6.61
CA ILE A 591 16.65 -1.02 6.69
C ILE A 591 15.70 -1.61 7.75
N SER A 592 14.86 -0.77 8.35
CA SER A 592 13.89 -1.13 9.39
C SER A 592 12.62 -1.83 8.87
N GLY A 593 12.64 -2.34 7.64
CA GLY A 593 11.48 -2.96 6.99
C GLY A 593 11.86 -3.72 5.71
N ASN A 594 10.87 -3.97 4.85
CA ASN A 594 11.04 -4.72 3.60
C ASN A 594 10.73 -3.88 2.34
N LEU A 595 10.84 -2.56 2.45
CA LEU A 595 10.61 -1.57 1.39
C LEU A 595 11.79 -0.60 1.36
N ARG A 596 12.42 -0.45 0.19
CA ARG A 596 13.37 0.64 -0.02
C ARG A 596 12.63 1.97 -0.25
N LEU A 597 13.27 3.09 0.08
CA LEU A 597 12.62 4.42 0.11
C LEU A 597 12.15 4.93 -1.28
N GLU A 598 12.88 4.64 -2.36
CA GLU A 598 12.48 5.06 -3.73
C GLU A 598 11.13 4.47 -4.15
N SER A 599 10.72 3.35 -3.55
CA SER A 599 9.44 2.72 -3.83
C SER A 599 8.25 3.62 -3.50
N PHE A 600 8.46 4.61 -2.62
CA PHE A 600 7.49 5.63 -2.22
C PHE A 600 7.38 6.80 -3.21
N ASN A 601 8.24 6.88 -4.25
CA ASN A 601 8.24 8.00 -5.20
C ASN A 601 6.86 8.20 -5.87
N GLY A 602 6.35 7.17 -6.56
CA GLY A 602 5.05 7.20 -7.24
C GLY A 602 3.86 7.63 -6.36
N PRO A 603 3.67 7.05 -5.16
CA PRO A 603 2.63 7.44 -4.22
C PRO A 603 2.80 8.83 -3.62
N ASN A 604 4.02 9.23 -3.26
CA ASN A 604 4.28 10.57 -2.73
C ASN A 604 3.97 11.64 -3.79
N ALA A 605 4.40 11.41 -5.04
CA ALA A 605 4.00 12.20 -6.21
C ALA A 605 2.48 12.13 -6.50
N GLY A 606 1.80 11.08 -6.03
CA GLY A 606 0.37 10.86 -6.22
C GLY A 606 -0.01 10.60 -7.68
N LEU A 607 0.89 10.06 -8.50
CA LEU A 607 0.66 9.75 -9.92
C LEU A 607 -0.03 8.39 -10.10
N THR A 608 -0.76 8.21 -11.21
CA THR A 608 -1.30 6.90 -11.58
C THR A 608 -0.18 5.89 -11.82
N GLU A 609 -0.30 4.73 -11.20
CA GLU A 609 0.64 3.61 -11.33
C GLU A 609 -0.11 2.35 -11.75
N VAL A 610 0.45 1.63 -12.73
CA VAL A 610 -0.04 0.33 -13.20
C VAL A 610 1.00 -0.73 -12.87
N LEU A 611 0.63 -1.72 -12.07
CA LEU A 611 1.50 -2.83 -11.69
C LEU A 611 1.02 -4.12 -12.37
N ILE A 612 1.95 -4.83 -13.01
CA ILE A 612 1.70 -6.10 -13.70
C ILE A 612 2.74 -7.14 -13.29
N PRO A 613 2.34 -8.40 -13.01
CA PRO A 613 3.26 -9.51 -12.77
C PRO A 613 4.29 -9.65 -13.90
N ALA A 614 5.55 -9.82 -13.53
CA ALA A 614 6.67 -9.78 -14.46
C ALA A 614 7.54 -11.04 -14.48
N GLY A 615 7.47 -11.85 -13.43
CA GLY A 615 8.12 -13.14 -13.38
C GLY A 615 8.14 -13.70 -11.97
N TYR A 616 8.94 -14.75 -11.81
CA TYR A 616 9.16 -15.41 -10.53
C TYR A 616 10.64 -15.74 -10.36
N VAL A 617 11.05 -15.94 -9.10
CA VAL A 617 12.39 -16.45 -8.76
C VAL A 617 12.29 -17.70 -7.88
N THR A 618 13.05 -18.74 -8.22
CA THR A 618 13.14 -20.01 -7.47
C THR A 618 14.36 -20.10 -6.57
N THR A 619 15.25 -19.10 -6.60
CA THR A 619 16.37 -18.97 -5.65
C THR A 619 16.22 -17.65 -4.90
N VAL A 620 16.26 -17.71 -3.57
CA VAL A 620 16.22 -16.51 -2.71
C VAL A 620 17.24 -16.61 -1.58
N TYR A 621 17.72 -15.46 -1.13
CA TYR A 621 18.65 -15.33 -0.02
C TYR A 621 17.93 -14.56 1.09
N ASP A 622 17.45 -15.26 2.11
CA ASP A 622 16.69 -14.62 3.19
C ASP A 622 17.63 -14.07 4.25
N PRO A 623 17.47 -12.81 4.71
CA PRO A 623 18.23 -12.29 5.85
C PRO A 623 18.02 -13.16 7.10
N VAL A 624 19.04 -13.19 7.96
CA VAL A 624 19.02 -13.95 9.22
C VAL A 624 19.21 -13.02 10.42
N PHE A 625 18.75 -13.48 11.58
CA PHE A 625 18.99 -12.78 12.83
C PHE A 625 20.41 -13.00 13.32
N GLU A 626 21.04 -11.94 13.82
CA GLU A 626 22.25 -11.99 14.61
C GLU A 626 22.00 -11.29 15.95
N LEU A 627 22.49 -11.85 17.06
CA LEU A 627 22.45 -11.14 18.34
C LEU A 627 23.56 -10.07 18.33
N GLY A 628 23.18 -8.80 18.48
CA GLY A 628 24.13 -7.69 18.47
C GLY A 628 25.20 -7.83 19.56
N SER A 629 26.37 -7.22 19.34
CA SER A 629 27.50 -7.27 20.28
C SER A 629 27.21 -6.64 21.65
N ASP A 630 26.18 -5.79 21.73
CA ASP A 630 25.61 -5.26 22.98
C ASP A 630 24.73 -6.27 23.76
N VAL A 631 24.48 -7.44 23.17
CA VAL A 631 23.55 -8.52 23.58
C VAL A 631 22.13 -8.05 23.93
N ARG A 632 21.72 -6.86 23.48
CA ARG A 632 20.46 -6.20 23.83
C ARG A 632 19.44 -6.15 22.70
N ARG A 633 19.85 -6.44 21.47
CA ARG A 633 18.97 -6.43 20.29
C ARG A 633 19.39 -7.46 19.27
N TYR A 634 18.40 -7.96 18.53
CA TYR A 634 18.63 -8.70 17.31
C TYR A 634 18.78 -7.75 16.13
N LEU A 635 19.77 -8.04 15.28
CA LEU A 635 20.06 -7.32 14.05
C LEU A 635 19.67 -8.19 12.85
N SER A 636 19.32 -7.54 11.74
CA SER A 636 19.21 -8.21 10.44
C SER A 636 20.57 -8.18 9.75
N VAL A 637 21.08 -9.36 9.39
CA VAL A 637 22.31 -9.51 8.59
C VAL A 637 22.00 -10.23 7.26
N PRO A 638 22.70 -9.89 6.16
CA PRO A 638 22.47 -10.53 4.87
C PRO A 638 22.93 -11.99 4.94
N SER A 639 22.32 -12.84 4.10
CA SER A 639 22.66 -14.26 4.02
C SER A 639 23.19 -14.61 2.65
N ASP A 640 24.23 -15.43 2.62
CA ASP A 640 24.74 -16.08 1.41
C ASP A 640 24.15 -17.47 1.17
N VAL A 641 23.24 -17.93 2.05
CA VAL A 641 22.61 -19.24 1.97
C VAL A 641 21.39 -19.19 1.06
N ALA A 642 21.53 -19.76 -0.14
CA ALA A 642 20.44 -19.93 -1.08
C ALA A 642 19.34 -20.84 -0.52
N THR A 643 18.09 -20.38 -0.56
CA THR A 643 16.87 -21.16 -0.34
C THR A 643 16.22 -21.41 -1.70
N THR A 644 16.02 -22.67 -2.07
CA THR A 644 15.25 -23.03 -3.27
C THR A 644 13.75 -23.01 -2.98
N ILE A 645 12.98 -22.32 -3.81
CA ILE A 645 11.52 -22.29 -3.80
C ILE A 645 11.02 -23.15 -4.97
N PRO A 646 10.04 -24.06 -4.77
CA PRO A 646 9.44 -24.83 -5.85
C PRO A 646 8.80 -23.94 -6.93
N GLU A 647 8.78 -24.42 -8.18
CA GLU A 647 8.10 -23.76 -9.30
C GLU A 647 6.62 -23.48 -8.98
N PRO A 648 6.06 -22.30 -9.34
CA PRO A 648 6.67 -21.27 -10.18
C PRO A 648 7.73 -20.39 -9.48
N GLY A 649 7.93 -20.50 -8.17
CA GLY A 649 8.78 -19.62 -7.37
C GLY A 649 8.01 -18.46 -6.72
N LEU A 650 8.71 -17.42 -6.29
CA LEU A 650 8.11 -16.21 -5.70
C LEU A 650 7.98 -15.08 -6.72
N PRO A 651 6.81 -14.42 -6.83
CA PRO A 651 6.56 -13.43 -7.87
C PRO A 651 7.28 -12.10 -7.65
N PHE A 652 7.57 -11.42 -8.76
CA PHE A 652 7.90 -10.00 -8.82
C PHE A 652 7.12 -9.32 -9.96
N SER A 653 6.98 -7.99 -9.87
CA SER A 653 6.18 -7.17 -10.79
C SER A 653 6.90 -5.91 -11.22
N LEU A 654 6.59 -5.46 -12.43
CA LEU A 654 6.96 -4.14 -12.93
C LEU A 654 5.85 -3.13 -12.63
N VAL A 655 6.24 -1.89 -12.37
CA VAL A 655 5.33 -0.75 -12.23
C VAL A 655 5.60 0.24 -13.36
N PHE A 656 4.55 0.52 -14.12
CA PHE A 656 4.52 1.53 -15.17
C PHE A 656 3.83 2.79 -14.64
N ARG A 657 4.25 3.95 -15.14
CA ARG A 657 3.68 5.26 -14.80
C ARG A 657 3.89 6.26 -15.94
N ALA A 658 3.00 7.22 -16.08
CA ALA A 658 3.04 8.25 -17.12
C ALA A 658 2.68 9.62 -16.54
N ASP A 659 2.68 10.65 -17.38
CA ASP A 659 2.20 12.00 -17.06
C ASP A 659 0.69 11.95 -16.69
N PRO A 660 0.17 12.74 -15.71
CA PRO A 660 -1.27 12.79 -15.44
C PRO A 660 -2.11 13.09 -16.68
N GLY A 661 -3.18 12.31 -16.90
CA GLY A 661 -3.99 12.40 -18.12
C GLY A 661 -3.42 11.59 -19.30
N LYS A 662 -2.35 10.80 -19.10
CA LYS A 662 -1.80 9.82 -20.05
C LYS A 662 -2.03 8.38 -19.63
N GLU A 663 -3.05 8.14 -18.81
CA GLU A 663 -3.51 6.79 -18.45
C GLU A 663 -3.85 5.95 -19.68
N ASP A 664 -4.23 6.56 -20.81
CA ASP A 664 -4.49 5.86 -22.07
C ASP A 664 -3.22 5.24 -22.66
N VAL A 665 -2.09 5.95 -22.63
CA VAL A 665 -0.77 5.46 -23.05
C VAL A 665 -0.29 4.39 -22.09
N LEU A 666 -0.46 4.64 -20.79
CA LEU A 666 -0.07 3.72 -19.73
C LEU A 666 -0.77 2.37 -19.85
N LEU A 667 -2.08 2.36 -20.08
CA LEU A 667 -2.89 1.14 -20.26
C LEU A 667 -2.57 0.40 -21.57
N LYS A 668 -2.18 1.11 -22.63
CA LYS A 668 -1.72 0.50 -23.89
C LYS A 668 -0.40 -0.25 -23.70
N ILE A 669 0.58 0.38 -23.05
CA ILE A 669 1.87 -0.26 -22.72
C ILE A 669 1.65 -1.47 -21.82
N ALA A 670 0.85 -1.28 -20.77
CA ALA A 670 0.50 -2.31 -19.80
C ALA A 670 -0.16 -3.54 -20.43
N SER A 671 -1.20 -3.33 -21.25
CA SER A 671 -1.92 -4.44 -21.91
C SER A 671 -1.08 -5.15 -22.97
N ALA A 672 -0.26 -4.42 -23.75
CA ALA A 672 0.70 -5.03 -24.67
C ALA A 672 1.72 -5.92 -23.95
N TYR A 673 2.24 -5.45 -22.82
CA TYR A 673 3.15 -6.21 -21.96
C TYR A 673 2.47 -7.46 -21.38
N GLU A 674 1.31 -7.33 -20.73
CA GLU A 674 0.55 -8.45 -20.15
C GLU A 674 0.21 -9.52 -21.20
N ALA A 675 -0.26 -9.11 -22.39
CA ALA A 675 -0.59 -10.01 -23.48
C ALA A 675 0.63 -10.75 -24.07
N ALA A 676 1.80 -10.10 -24.06
CA ALA A 676 3.06 -10.64 -24.58
C ALA A 676 3.81 -11.53 -23.59
N SER A 677 3.81 -11.17 -22.31
CA SER A 677 4.59 -11.81 -21.26
C SER A 677 3.83 -12.97 -20.62
N ARG A 678 2.51 -12.81 -20.42
CA ARG A 678 1.60 -13.78 -19.77
C ARG A 678 2.16 -14.33 -18.46
N ARG A 679 2.86 -13.48 -17.70
CA ARG A 679 3.66 -13.89 -16.53
C ARG A 679 2.83 -14.30 -15.32
N ARG A 680 1.53 -13.99 -15.26
CA ARG A 680 0.67 -14.43 -14.14
C ARG A 680 0.45 -15.95 -14.17
N VAL A 681 0.96 -16.65 -13.16
CA VAL A 681 0.66 -18.07 -12.89
C VAL A 681 -0.22 -18.16 -11.63
N PRO A 682 -1.42 -18.77 -11.69
CA PRO A 682 -2.23 -19.01 -10.49
C PRO A 682 -1.45 -19.81 -9.42
N PRO A 683 -1.63 -19.55 -8.11
CA PRO A 683 -0.96 -20.34 -7.08
C PRO A 683 -1.34 -21.83 -7.19
N PRO A 684 -0.37 -22.78 -7.23
CA PRO A 684 -0.67 -24.19 -7.50
C PRO A 684 -1.65 -24.86 -6.54
N ALA A 685 -1.68 -24.44 -5.27
CA ALA A 685 -2.61 -24.95 -4.26
C ALA A 685 -4.03 -24.34 -4.34
N PHE A 686 -4.20 -23.25 -5.10
CA PHE A 686 -5.44 -22.48 -5.22
C PHE A 686 -5.80 -22.32 -6.70
N GLY A 687 -5.96 -23.46 -7.38
CA GLY A 687 -6.36 -23.53 -8.78
C GLY A 687 -7.74 -22.91 -9.06
N PRO A 688 -8.19 -22.91 -10.34
CA PRO A 688 -9.53 -22.47 -10.66
C PRO A 688 -10.58 -23.33 -9.93
N LEU A 689 -11.65 -22.70 -9.46
CA LEU A 689 -12.80 -23.41 -8.92
C LEU A 689 -13.37 -24.33 -10.00
N VAL A 690 -13.75 -25.56 -9.62
CA VAL A 690 -14.42 -26.50 -10.52
C VAL A 690 -15.88 -26.06 -10.64
N GLY A 691 -16.23 -25.49 -11.79
CA GLY A 691 -17.60 -25.13 -12.20
C GLY A 691 -18.15 -26.08 -13.24
#